data_AF-A0A401KRI5-F1
#
_entry.id   AF-A0A401KRI5-F1
#
_cell.length_a   1.000
_cell.length_b   1.000
_cell.length_c   1.000
_cell.angle_alpha   90.00
_cell.angle_beta   90.00
_cell.angle_gamma   90.00
#
_symmetry.space_group_name_H-M   'P 1'
#
loop_
_entity.id
_entity.type
_entity.pdbx_description
1 polymer ?
#
loop_
_entity_poly.entity_id
_entity_poly.type
_entity_poly.pdbx_seq_one_letter_code
_entity_poly.pdbx_strand_id
1 'polypeptide(L)'
;MPTLSHRGLQLIPIPTDDPGDPLRWPSWLKLSVILSTSLANFVSNMGGAGLSVAVPVLMQQLQRSQAEVTQLLTLNFLFLGIGNIFWVPLAVKFGKRASIISSMLLQAGALVWCAVATGYDSLLGARCVLGFAAAAGESIVPEIVADIFFVHERATMMAIYVVLISGGSAVGPLIGGFMVQYASGTWRSFMWLCFALASFNIVLLVFLFPESTFKRPEPSQAGELQPVADHKETTSSFIENASAAAPEDYYTTHTPPFKGVLRPFHYNKDASFFKAVISPLKLLVHPSVCWGIFTYGISLSPQIIMIFNFSALLEAPPYFFRSEYVGLMEIAAIVGFLLACYGGGYLSDIVNRIIAQRSSSSSIRPEQRLISLIPGMAIGPAGCILLAFACGHKLHWAAIAVGFGMVSFGTVYTPNIALTYIVHLHQQDAANCLVSISLVKNLVAFTFLYVAVDWVEREGYVQVFMIMFMLNVLALLCAVPLYFLGRRKDLNVYNGMEGRARAQHIVWVRNDLLPSAGKSAFAATRNIPPGPKSLVAMLSLLISAAAATLASALELPQGYSPDPVSCPTNLSWIRPAVGLSRDEAQWVEGRKNVILGSLDAYLKRLNLDDFDTDEYISRLNNTSQTPIMGMAISGGGFGSAYTGTGLIRALDDRLPAANEQRTGGLLQSMTYLSGLSGGSWPAVSFPSYNFPTADEIVDYWEPEIDRFFTVTNTSAEAATGKAIFEQIATKYLAGFEVALSDYLGRGFAYEFIPGQSGGLNTTFSGIRNLSNFINHQMPMPIIHLASVEPEDAEYYDLLVPASNGTIFDLTPFEFGAWDGEVHAFTPTEWLGNQLSNGIPVNQSKCWKGFDRSSLVIGTSADAFNFWYLESVSNGTLGQFAKRSTTHESSLTKRLSQPANLNALVDAFQETFDLNLTQISYSKFPNPFTNLSLSTGNTHKSSTLNLVDGSETGQTIPLWGQIQPARNVDFIIAWDDSQDADPYSWNNGTNLYNTYLAANATGLPFPIIPSSRTMMNLNYTLHPQFFGCDATLTTTGDDRAPIVLYMANAPYSAYTNFSFWQTETSREQMGEIFVNSFDIVTQANGSWDGEWAECMGCAAVERSLARVGMERTRQCQQCFERYCWDGTLDERDPGVLDPTLVLDPGVKFGLWNATNPY
;
A
#
# COMPACT_ATOMS: atom_id res chain seq x y z
N MET A 1 19.48 4.70 -66.64
CA MET A 1 19.36 3.40 -65.94
C MET A 1 17.88 3.05 -65.89
N PRO A 2 17.46 1.84 -66.29
CA PRO A 2 16.11 1.38 -65.98
C PRO A 2 16.02 1.18 -64.46
N THR A 3 15.18 1.96 -63.79
CA THR A 3 14.95 1.84 -62.35
C THR A 3 13.97 0.70 -62.12
N LEU A 4 14.44 -0.43 -61.59
CA LEU A 4 13.57 -1.51 -61.12
C LEU A 4 12.53 -0.92 -60.17
N SER A 5 11.28 -0.89 -60.61
CA SER A 5 10.16 -0.28 -59.88
C SER A 5 9.07 -1.31 -59.68
N HIS A 6 8.54 -1.41 -58.46
CA HIS A 6 7.38 -2.22 -58.16
C HIS A 6 6.25 -1.27 -57.76
N ARG A 7 5.15 -1.25 -58.53
CA ARG A 7 4.02 -0.30 -58.34
C ARG A 7 4.44 1.18 -58.33
N GLY A 8 5.40 1.57 -59.18
CA GLY A 8 5.83 2.97 -59.31
C GLY A 8 6.73 3.49 -58.19
N LEU A 9 7.20 2.62 -57.28
CA LEU A 9 8.18 2.95 -56.24
C LEU A 9 9.52 2.29 -56.55
N GLN A 10 10.62 3.03 -56.35
CA GLN A 10 11.99 2.52 -56.54
C GLN A 10 12.31 1.44 -55.47
N LEU A 11 12.81 0.28 -55.89
CA LEU A 11 13.24 -0.78 -54.99
C LEU A 11 14.58 -0.40 -54.33
N ILE A 12 14.57 -0.23 -53.01
CA ILE A 12 15.74 0.13 -52.20
C ILE A 12 15.78 -0.83 -51.00
N PRO A 13 16.87 -1.58 -50.77
CA PRO A 13 18.05 -1.76 -51.64
C PRO A 13 17.73 -2.46 -52.97
N ILE A 14 18.60 -2.31 -53.98
CA ILE A 14 18.47 -3.00 -55.27
C ILE A 14 18.79 -4.49 -55.04
N PRO A 15 17.92 -5.44 -55.43
CA PRO A 15 18.19 -6.88 -55.27
C PRO A 15 19.37 -7.29 -56.15
N THR A 16 20.26 -8.16 -55.64
CA THR A 16 21.40 -8.67 -56.43
C THR A 16 21.02 -9.92 -57.25
N ASP A 17 21.79 -10.21 -58.29
CA ASP A 17 21.60 -11.42 -59.12
C ASP A 17 21.99 -12.74 -58.41
N ASP A 18 22.52 -12.67 -57.18
CA ASP A 18 22.89 -13.84 -56.37
C ASP A 18 21.65 -14.61 -55.87
N PRO A 19 21.52 -15.94 -56.14
CA PRO A 19 20.45 -16.78 -55.60
C PRO A 19 20.38 -16.84 -54.07
N GLY A 20 21.45 -16.43 -53.39
CA GLY A 20 21.55 -16.32 -51.93
C GLY A 20 21.01 -15.02 -51.33
N ASP A 21 20.59 -14.03 -52.14
CA ASP A 21 20.06 -12.76 -51.61
C ASP A 21 18.67 -12.96 -50.94
N PRO A 22 18.53 -12.71 -49.63
CA PRO A 22 17.25 -12.85 -48.92
C PRO A 22 16.13 -11.94 -49.44
N LEU A 23 16.46 -10.85 -50.16
CA LEU A 23 15.46 -9.97 -50.79
C LEU A 23 14.65 -10.70 -51.87
N ARG A 24 15.18 -11.79 -52.44
CA ARG A 24 14.54 -12.56 -53.52
C ARG A 24 13.71 -13.74 -53.02
N TRP A 25 13.59 -13.95 -51.71
CA TRP A 25 12.72 -15.00 -51.17
C TRP A 25 11.24 -14.78 -51.52
N PRO A 26 10.45 -15.85 -51.68
CA PRO A 26 9.01 -15.70 -51.89
C PRO A 26 8.34 -15.12 -50.64
N SER A 27 7.26 -14.37 -50.83
CA SER A 27 6.59 -13.63 -49.74
C SER A 27 6.11 -14.52 -48.59
N TRP A 28 5.70 -15.76 -48.87
CA TRP A 28 5.29 -16.72 -47.83
C TRP A 28 6.44 -17.08 -46.89
N LEU A 29 7.67 -17.20 -47.42
CA LEU A 29 8.86 -17.53 -46.65
C LEU A 29 9.32 -16.33 -45.82
N LYS A 30 9.27 -15.13 -46.42
CA LYS A 30 9.57 -13.90 -45.68
C LYS A 30 8.60 -13.69 -44.50
N LEU A 31 7.31 -13.99 -44.73
CA LEU A 31 6.28 -13.91 -43.70
C LEU A 31 6.47 -14.98 -42.62
N SER A 32 6.79 -16.23 -43.00
CA SER A 32 7.05 -17.30 -42.02
C SER A 32 8.26 -17.01 -41.14
N VAL A 33 9.31 -16.40 -41.70
CA VAL A 33 10.49 -15.96 -40.96
C VAL A 33 10.12 -14.89 -39.93
N ILE A 34 9.39 -13.84 -40.33
CA ILE A 34 8.95 -12.81 -39.39
C ILE A 34 8.07 -13.41 -38.29
N LEU A 35 7.08 -14.23 -38.64
CA LEU A 35 6.13 -14.76 -37.66
C LEU A 35 6.83 -15.69 -36.66
N SER A 36 7.68 -16.61 -37.11
CA SER A 36 8.41 -17.52 -36.22
C SER A 36 9.43 -16.81 -35.32
N THR A 37 10.17 -15.84 -35.87
CA THR A 37 11.15 -15.08 -35.09
C THR A 37 10.50 -14.06 -34.15
N SER A 38 9.37 -13.46 -34.53
CA SER A 38 8.59 -12.57 -33.65
C SER A 38 7.85 -13.37 -32.56
N LEU A 39 7.43 -14.61 -32.85
CA LEU A 39 6.87 -15.51 -31.84
C LEU A 39 7.89 -15.84 -30.75
N ALA A 40 9.19 -15.87 -31.07
CA ALA A 40 10.24 -16.07 -30.06
C ALA A 40 10.16 -14.95 -29.01
N ASN A 41 10.11 -13.71 -29.48
CA ASN A 41 10.04 -12.54 -28.62
C ASN A 41 8.69 -12.44 -27.87
N PHE A 42 7.59 -12.84 -28.51
CA PHE A 42 6.28 -12.95 -27.86
C PHE A 42 6.35 -13.90 -26.66
N VAL A 43 6.90 -15.11 -26.83
CA VAL A 43 7.03 -16.10 -25.75
C VAL A 43 7.99 -15.60 -24.66
N SER A 44 9.07 -14.91 -25.03
CA SER A 44 9.99 -14.30 -24.08
C SER A 44 9.32 -13.25 -23.20
N ASN A 45 8.57 -12.31 -23.79
CA ASN A 45 7.87 -11.28 -23.04
C ASN A 45 6.69 -11.84 -22.24
N MET A 46 6.02 -12.88 -22.76
CA MET A 46 4.97 -13.60 -22.05
C MET A 46 5.51 -14.24 -20.77
N GLY A 47 6.62 -14.99 -20.85
CA GLY A 47 7.27 -15.56 -19.68
C GLY A 47 7.94 -14.52 -18.78
N GLY A 48 8.35 -13.38 -19.33
CA GLY A 48 8.93 -12.25 -18.61
C GLY A 48 7.90 -11.54 -17.73
N ALA A 49 6.81 -11.04 -18.34
CA ALA A 49 5.81 -10.21 -17.67
C ALA A 49 4.75 -11.02 -16.93
N GLY A 50 4.43 -12.24 -17.37
CA GLY A 50 3.28 -12.99 -16.85
C GLY A 50 3.35 -13.42 -15.38
N LEU A 51 4.52 -13.29 -14.75
CA LEU A 51 4.67 -13.53 -13.31
C LEU A 51 4.23 -12.33 -12.44
N SER A 52 3.95 -11.16 -13.03
CA SER A 52 3.50 -9.94 -12.32
C SER A 52 2.21 -10.12 -11.52
N VAL A 53 1.24 -10.85 -12.08
CA VAL A 53 -0.03 -11.21 -11.42
C VAL A 53 0.13 -12.25 -10.31
N ALA A 54 1.29 -12.90 -10.21
CA ALA A 54 1.59 -13.88 -9.18
C ALA A 54 2.35 -13.28 -7.98
N VAL A 55 2.63 -11.97 -7.98
CA VAL A 55 3.43 -11.31 -6.93
C VAL A 55 2.88 -11.61 -5.52
N PRO A 56 1.58 -11.47 -5.23
CA PRO A 56 1.03 -11.80 -3.89
C PRO A 56 1.26 -13.27 -3.51
N VAL A 57 1.01 -14.20 -4.43
CA VAL A 57 1.22 -15.64 -4.23
C VAL A 57 2.71 -15.97 -4.02
N LEU A 58 3.61 -15.28 -4.72
CA LEU A 58 5.05 -15.45 -4.57
C LEU A 58 5.56 -14.87 -3.25
N MET A 59 5.00 -13.76 -2.77
CA MET A 59 5.30 -13.22 -1.44
C MET A 59 4.97 -14.25 -0.36
N GLN A 60 3.79 -14.87 -0.46
CA GLN A 60 3.36 -15.93 0.45
C GLN A 60 4.23 -17.20 0.33
N GLN A 61 4.55 -17.67 -0.88
CA GLN A 61 5.32 -18.91 -1.05
C GLN A 61 6.81 -18.76 -0.72
N LEU A 62 7.39 -17.59 -0.94
CA LEU A 62 8.83 -17.35 -0.78
C LEU A 62 9.18 -16.64 0.52
N GLN A 63 8.19 -16.14 1.27
CA GLN A 63 8.40 -15.42 2.54
C GLN A 63 9.28 -14.18 2.35
N ARG A 64 8.99 -13.40 1.32
CA ARG A 64 9.76 -12.22 0.91
C ARG A 64 8.86 -11.00 0.73
N SER A 65 9.41 -9.83 0.98
CA SER A 65 8.72 -8.55 0.81
C SER A 65 8.30 -8.32 -0.65
N GLN A 66 7.31 -7.45 -0.87
CA GLN A 66 6.86 -7.08 -2.22
C GLN A 66 8.00 -6.54 -3.08
N ALA A 67 8.87 -5.71 -2.49
CA ALA A 67 10.04 -5.17 -3.17
C ALA A 67 11.00 -6.29 -3.62
N GLU A 68 11.31 -7.26 -2.76
CA GLU A 68 12.16 -8.42 -3.11
C GLU A 68 11.51 -9.29 -4.19
N VAL A 69 10.23 -9.64 -4.06
CA VAL A 69 9.54 -10.45 -5.08
C VAL A 69 9.48 -9.73 -6.43
N THR A 70 9.30 -8.40 -6.42
CA THR A 70 9.33 -7.58 -7.63
C THR A 70 10.72 -7.59 -8.30
N GLN A 71 11.81 -7.81 -7.55
CA GLN A 71 13.15 -7.98 -8.14
C GLN A 71 13.23 -9.19 -9.09
N LEU A 72 12.41 -10.24 -8.90
CA LEU A 72 12.32 -11.37 -9.83
C LEU A 72 11.86 -10.95 -11.24
N LEU A 73 11.06 -9.87 -11.30
CA LEU A 73 10.59 -9.26 -12.53
C LEU A 73 11.61 -8.24 -13.04
N THR A 74 12.08 -7.36 -12.16
CA THR A 74 12.98 -6.24 -12.52
C THR A 74 14.35 -6.72 -13.00
N LEU A 75 14.97 -7.71 -12.33
CA LEU A 75 16.27 -8.24 -12.74
C LEU A 75 16.19 -9.04 -14.05
N ASN A 76 15.04 -9.63 -14.37
CA ASN A 76 14.80 -10.19 -15.71
C ASN A 76 14.97 -9.13 -16.81
N PHE A 77 14.42 -7.93 -16.63
CA PHE A 77 14.57 -6.80 -17.56
C PHE A 77 16.03 -6.27 -17.64
N LEU A 78 16.77 -6.28 -16.52
CA LEU A 78 18.19 -5.91 -16.54
C LEU A 78 19.00 -6.84 -17.47
N PHE A 79 18.84 -8.15 -17.30
CA PHE A 79 19.54 -9.14 -18.10
C PHE A 79 19.03 -9.19 -19.55
N LEU A 80 17.77 -8.79 -19.80
CA LEU A 80 17.25 -8.54 -21.15
C LEU A 80 18.01 -7.41 -21.87
N GLY A 81 18.41 -6.36 -21.15
CA GLY A 81 19.28 -5.32 -21.69
C GLY A 81 20.71 -5.83 -21.93
N ILE A 82 21.34 -6.38 -20.90
CA ILE A 82 22.76 -6.79 -20.93
C ILE A 82 23.01 -7.94 -21.94
N GLY A 83 22.04 -8.85 -22.11
CA GLY A 83 22.17 -10.00 -23.00
C GLY A 83 22.47 -9.64 -24.46
N ASN A 84 22.02 -8.46 -24.92
CA ASN A 84 22.30 -8.00 -26.28
C ASN A 84 23.79 -7.73 -26.55
N ILE A 85 24.60 -7.46 -25.52
CA ILE A 85 26.06 -7.36 -25.64
C ILE A 85 26.67 -8.69 -26.11
N PHE A 86 26.00 -9.81 -25.83
CA PHE A 86 26.44 -11.15 -26.20
C PHE A 86 25.79 -11.66 -27.49
N TRP A 87 24.46 -11.61 -27.58
CA TRP A 87 23.72 -12.25 -28.69
C TRP A 87 23.91 -11.58 -30.04
N VAL A 88 24.10 -10.25 -30.07
CA VAL A 88 24.30 -9.51 -31.33
C VAL A 88 25.66 -9.82 -31.95
N PRO A 89 26.80 -9.72 -31.24
CA PRO A 89 28.09 -10.17 -31.79
C PRO A 89 28.12 -11.65 -32.16
N LEU A 90 27.40 -12.50 -31.41
CA LEU A 90 27.23 -13.91 -31.75
C LEU A 90 26.51 -14.08 -33.10
N ALA A 91 25.45 -13.30 -33.34
CA ALA A 91 24.72 -13.30 -34.61
C ALA A 91 25.60 -12.83 -35.79
N VAL A 92 26.43 -11.81 -35.58
CA VAL A 92 27.37 -11.32 -36.61
C VAL A 92 28.46 -12.37 -36.94
N LYS A 93 28.92 -13.13 -35.95
CA LYS A 93 30.02 -14.11 -36.11
C LYS A 93 29.56 -15.48 -36.59
N PHE A 94 28.45 -15.99 -36.07
CA PHE A 94 27.97 -17.36 -36.26
C PHE A 94 26.62 -17.46 -37.01
N GLY A 95 26.03 -16.33 -37.38
CA GLY A 95 24.75 -16.25 -38.09
C GLY A 95 23.58 -15.93 -37.16
N LYS A 96 22.57 -15.24 -37.69
CA LYS A 96 21.37 -14.82 -36.95
C LYS A 96 20.51 -16.01 -36.55
N ARG A 97 20.47 -17.06 -37.38
CA ARG A 97 19.74 -18.31 -37.11
C ARG A 97 20.30 -19.04 -35.89
N ALA A 98 21.62 -19.25 -35.87
CA ALA A 98 22.31 -19.92 -34.78
C ALA A 98 22.08 -19.21 -33.44
N SER A 99 22.15 -17.87 -33.46
CA SER A 99 21.98 -17.04 -32.26
C SER A 99 20.56 -17.15 -31.69
N ILE A 100 19.51 -16.99 -32.51
CA ILE A 100 18.11 -17.09 -32.05
C ILE A 100 17.78 -18.50 -31.56
N ILE A 101 18.21 -19.56 -32.26
CA ILE A 101 17.92 -20.95 -31.84
C ILE A 101 18.63 -21.26 -30.51
N SER A 102 19.89 -20.84 -30.35
CA SER A 102 20.65 -21.05 -29.11
C SER A 102 20.03 -20.29 -27.93
N SER A 103 19.60 -19.05 -28.17
CA SER A 103 18.86 -18.25 -27.19
C SER A 103 17.54 -18.92 -26.79
N MET A 104 16.76 -19.42 -27.76
CA MET A 104 15.49 -20.11 -27.46
C MET A 104 15.67 -21.42 -26.70
N LEU A 105 16.74 -22.18 -26.98
CA LEU A 105 17.10 -23.36 -26.19
C LEU A 105 17.46 -23.00 -24.75
N LEU A 106 18.25 -21.93 -24.56
CA LEU A 106 18.59 -21.43 -23.23
C LEU A 106 17.33 -20.94 -22.49
N GLN A 107 16.43 -20.24 -23.19
CA GLN A 107 15.15 -19.79 -22.66
C GLN A 107 14.25 -20.96 -22.25
N ALA A 108 14.15 -22.02 -23.06
CA ALA A 108 13.39 -23.22 -22.70
C ALA A 108 13.95 -23.86 -21.42
N GLY A 109 15.28 -23.98 -21.30
CA GLY A 109 15.93 -24.46 -20.08
C GLY A 109 15.67 -23.56 -18.86
N ALA A 110 15.73 -22.23 -19.04
CA ALA A 110 15.46 -21.26 -17.98
C ALA A 110 13.99 -21.28 -17.51
N LEU A 111 13.04 -21.53 -18.42
CA LEU A 111 11.61 -21.69 -18.09
C LEU A 111 11.36 -22.96 -17.29
N VAL A 112 12.01 -24.07 -17.64
CA VAL A 112 11.98 -25.30 -16.81
C VAL A 112 12.58 -25.01 -15.43
N TRP A 113 13.72 -24.34 -15.37
CA TRP A 113 14.34 -23.96 -14.09
C TRP A 113 13.40 -23.07 -13.25
N CYS A 114 12.74 -22.07 -13.84
CA CYS A 114 11.74 -21.27 -13.15
C CYS A 114 10.60 -22.13 -12.59
N ALA A 115 10.09 -23.09 -13.37
CA ALA A 115 8.97 -23.93 -12.96
C ALA A 115 9.30 -24.89 -11.81
N VAL A 116 10.54 -25.37 -11.73
CA VAL A 116 11.00 -26.32 -10.68
C VAL A 116 11.73 -25.63 -9.52
N ALA A 117 11.94 -24.32 -9.57
CA ALA A 117 12.62 -23.60 -8.51
C ALA A 117 11.82 -23.65 -7.19
N THR A 118 12.50 -24.01 -6.12
CA THR A 118 11.93 -24.16 -4.77
C THR A 118 12.28 -23.01 -3.82
N GLY A 119 13.28 -22.18 -4.15
CA GLY A 119 13.72 -21.06 -3.32
C GLY A 119 13.90 -19.77 -4.12
N TYR A 120 13.88 -18.64 -3.43
CA TYR A 120 13.96 -17.29 -4.01
C TYR A 120 15.22 -17.10 -4.86
N ASP A 121 16.41 -17.42 -4.35
CA ASP A 121 17.66 -17.19 -5.09
C ASP A 121 17.79 -18.08 -6.34
N SER A 122 17.26 -19.31 -6.27
CA SER A 122 17.21 -20.23 -7.41
C SER A 122 16.26 -19.70 -8.48
N LEU A 123 15.07 -19.22 -8.07
CA LEU A 123 14.13 -18.60 -8.98
C LEU A 123 14.71 -17.32 -9.58
N LEU A 124 15.32 -16.46 -8.76
CA LEU A 124 15.96 -15.23 -9.21
C LEU A 124 17.07 -15.50 -10.24
N GLY A 125 17.93 -16.49 -9.99
CA GLY A 125 18.93 -16.96 -10.94
C GLY A 125 18.30 -17.42 -12.25
N ALA A 126 17.26 -18.24 -12.19
CA ALA A 126 16.51 -18.69 -13.38
C ALA A 126 15.90 -17.51 -14.16
N ARG A 127 15.39 -16.49 -13.45
CA ARG A 127 14.83 -15.26 -14.03
C ARG A 127 15.88 -14.40 -14.72
N CYS A 128 17.08 -14.29 -14.16
CA CYS A 128 18.21 -13.61 -14.79
C CYS A 128 18.64 -14.32 -16.09
N VAL A 129 18.74 -15.66 -16.07
CA VAL A 129 19.07 -16.45 -17.28
C VAL A 129 17.96 -16.33 -18.33
N LEU A 130 16.69 -16.33 -17.92
CA LEU A 130 15.55 -16.13 -18.82
C LEU A 130 15.62 -14.76 -19.50
N GLY A 131 15.92 -13.69 -18.76
CA GLY A 131 16.08 -12.34 -19.31
C GLY A 131 17.25 -12.27 -20.27
N PHE A 132 18.39 -12.84 -19.90
CA PHE A 132 19.56 -12.93 -20.76
C PHE A 132 19.24 -13.65 -22.07
N ALA A 133 18.53 -14.79 -22.01
CA ALA A 133 18.14 -15.56 -23.18
C ALA A 133 17.17 -14.78 -24.09
N ALA A 134 16.17 -14.12 -23.50
CA ALA A 134 15.15 -13.33 -24.20
C ALA A 134 15.74 -12.17 -25.03
N ALA A 135 16.90 -11.64 -24.65
CA ALA A 135 17.50 -10.46 -25.28
C ALA A 135 17.72 -10.60 -26.79
N ALA A 136 18.09 -11.81 -27.26
CA ALA A 136 18.40 -12.07 -28.67
C ALA A 136 17.25 -11.69 -29.62
N GLY A 137 16.00 -11.93 -29.21
CA GLY A 137 14.81 -11.64 -30.01
C GLY A 137 14.52 -10.16 -30.18
N GLU A 138 14.97 -9.30 -29.26
CA GLU A 138 14.70 -7.86 -29.35
C GLU A 138 15.56 -7.14 -30.39
N SER A 139 16.83 -7.55 -30.53
CA SER A 139 17.78 -6.87 -31.42
C SER A 139 17.88 -7.55 -32.79
N ILE A 140 17.87 -8.90 -32.83
CA ILE A 140 18.14 -9.63 -34.06
C ILE A 140 16.94 -9.59 -35.01
N VAL A 141 15.70 -9.60 -34.50
CA VAL A 141 14.49 -9.63 -35.35
C VAL A 141 14.35 -8.37 -36.20
N PRO A 142 14.52 -7.14 -35.67
CA PRO A 142 14.60 -5.93 -36.49
C PRO A 142 15.70 -6.01 -37.57
N GLU A 143 16.84 -6.62 -37.27
CA GLU A 143 17.90 -6.81 -38.27
C GLU A 143 17.49 -7.80 -39.37
N ILE A 144 16.75 -8.86 -39.05
CA ILE A 144 16.23 -9.81 -40.04
C ILE A 144 15.24 -9.11 -40.97
N VAL A 145 14.36 -8.25 -40.43
CA VAL A 145 13.42 -7.45 -41.24
C VAL A 145 14.20 -6.54 -42.20
N ALA A 146 15.30 -5.94 -41.75
CA ALA A 146 16.16 -5.11 -42.59
C ALA A 146 16.86 -5.92 -43.70
N ASP A 147 17.17 -7.20 -43.48
CA ASP A 147 17.84 -8.06 -44.47
C ASP A 147 16.91 -8.50 -45.60
N ILE A 148 15.63 -8.80 -45.30
CA ILE A 148 14.74 -9.53 -46.21
C ILE A 148 13.61 -8.67 -46.83
N PHE A 149 13.34 -7.47 -46.30
CA PHE A 149 12.32 -6.54 -46.81
C PHE A 149 12.90 -5.24 -47.36
N PHE A 150 12.24 -4.72 -48.41
CA PHE A 150 12.54 -3.42 -49.00
C PHE A 150 12.12 -2.27 -48.08
N VAL A 151 12.77 -1.10 -48.20
CA VAL A 151 12.56 0.06 -47.32
C VAL A 151 11.09 0.48 -47.22
N HIS A 152 10.33 0.39 -48.31
CA HIS A 152 8.90 0.76 -48.32
C HIS A 152 7.98 -0.27 -47.63
N GLU A 153 8.45 -1.50 -47.41
CA GLU A 153 7.72 -2.57 -46.70
C GLU A 153 8.14 -2.68 -45.22
N ARG A 154 9.35 -2.18 -44.88
CA ARG A 154 9.93 -2.30 -43.53
C ARG A 154 9.06 -1.71 -42.43
N ALA A 155 8.39 -0.58 -42.66
CA ALA A 155 7.56 0.07 -41.64
C ALA A 155 6.39 -0.83 -41.20
N THR A 156 5.68 -1.43 -42.15
CA THR A 156 4.58 -2.38 -41.87
C THR A 156 5.08 -3.63 -41.15
N MET A 157 6.21 -4.17 -41.58
CA MET A 157 6.78 -5.38 -40.98
C MET A 157 7.34 -5.13 -39.57
N MET A 158 7.95 -3.97 -39.34
CA MET A 158 8.34 -3.53 -38.00
C MET A 158 7.13 -3.34 -37.10
N ALA A 159 6.01 -2.83 -37.62
CA ALA A 159 4.77 -2.71 -36.83
C ALA A 159 4.22 -4.08 -36.40
N ILE A 160 4.25 -5.10 -37.27
CA ILE A 160 3.87 -6.49 -36.91
C ILE A 160 4.78 -7.02 -35.80
N TYR A 161 6.09 -6.81 -35.92
CA TYR A 161 7.06 -7.17 -34.89
C TYR A 161 6.76 -6.47 -33.55
N VAL A 162 6.53 -5.15 -33.57
CA VAL A 162 6.25 -4.34 -32.37
C VAL A 162 4.93 -4.78 -31.69
N VAL A 163 3.92 -5.19 -32.44
CA VAL A 163 2.69 -5.74 -31.86
C VAL A 163 2.92 -7.09 -31.19
N LEU A 164 3.72 -7.97 -31.79
CA LEU A 164 3.98 -9.29 -31.20
C LEU A 164 4.88 -9.20 -29.96
N ILE A 165 5.88 -8.32 -29.94
CA ILE A 165 6.69 -8.08 -28.74
C ILE A 165 5.85 -7.49 -27.60
N SER A 166 5.08 -6.42 -27.85
CA SER A 166 4.24 -5.79 -26.84
C SER A 166 3.03 -6.65 -26.47
N GLY A 167 2.49 -7.42 -27.41
CA GLY A 167 1.41 -8.37 -27.17
C GLY A 167 1.82 -9.46 -26.19
N GLY A 168 3.09 -9.92 -26.23
CA GLY A 168 3.60 -10.89 -25.26
C GLY A 168 3.52 -10.39 -23.82
N SER A 169 3.85 -9.11 -23.58
CA SER A 169 3.84 -8.55 -22.23
C SER A 169 2.45 -8.30 -21.65
N ALA A 170 1.40 -8.21 -22.47
CA ALA A 170 0.01 -8.12 -22.02
C ALA A 170 -0.69 -9.50 -21.97
N VAL A 171 -0.45 -10.38 -22.96
CA VAL A 171 -1.03 -11.72 -22.98
C VAL A 171 -0.46 -12.61 -21.86
N GLY A 172 0.79 -12.37 -21.45
CA GLY A 172 1.41 -13.04 -20.32
C GLY A 172 0.61 -12.89 -19.02
N PRO A 173 0.47 -11.68 -18.45
CA PRO A 173 -0.30 -11.48 -17.23
C PRO A 173 -1.79 -11.79 -17.40
N LEU A 174 -2.37 -11.58 -18.60
CA LEU A 174 -3.74 -11.99 -18.90
C LEU A 174 -3.97 -13.48 -18.67
N ILE A 175 -3.15 -14.34 -19.30
CA ILE A 175 -3.26 -15.80 -19.12
C ILE A 175 -2.76 -16.21 -17.74
N GLY A 176 -1.71 -15.55 -17.25
CA GLY A 176 -1.11 -15.75 -15.94
C GLY A 176 -2.14 -15.59 -14.82
N GLY A 177 -3.01 -14.58 -14.88
CA GLY A 177 -4.01 -14.32 -13.84
C GLY A 177 -4.98 -15.47 -13.68
N PHE A 178 -5.51 -16.01 -14.79
CA PHE A 178 -6.36 -17.20 -14.77
C PHE A 178 -5.61 -18.45 -14.30
N MET A 179 -4.36 -18.64 -14.71
CA MET A 179 -3.59 -19.81 -14.30
C MET A 179 -3.19 -19.76 -12.82
N VAL A 180 -2.85 -18.58 -12.29
CA VAL A 180 -2.57 -18.37 -10.88
C VAL A 180 -3.81 -18.67 -10.04
N GLN A 181 -4.99 -18.22 -10.49
CA GLN A 181 -6.24 -18.42 -9.77
C GLN A 181 -6.76 -19.87 -9.83
N TYR A 182 -6.73 -20.53 -10.99
CA TYR A 182 -7.47 -21.77 -11.24
C TYR A 182 -6.60 -23.02 -11.43
N ALA A 183 -5.31 -22.89 -11.74
CA ALA A 183 -4.45 -24.06 -11.93
C ALA A 183 -3.86 -24.56 -10.61
N SER A 184 -3.82 -25.88 -10.43
CA SER A 184 -3.27 -26.52 -9.21
C SER A 184 -1.80 -26.20 -8.94
N GLY A 185 -1.01 -25.88 -9.97
CA GLY A 185 0.38 -25.43 -9.85
C GLY A 185 0.55 -23.90 -9.82
N THR A 186 -0.53 -23.13 -9.73
CA THR A 186 -0.59 -21.66 -9.77
C THR A 186 0.32 -21.06 -10.85
N TRP A 187 1.35 -20.30 -10.48
CA TRP A 187 2.31 -19.67 -11.39
C TRP A 187 3.30 -20.66 -12.03
N ARG A 188 3.53 -21.83 -11.42
CA ARG A 188 4.42 -22.87 -12.00
C ARG A 188 3.81 -23.49 -13.23
N SER A 189 2.48 -23.71 -13.23
CA SER A 189 1.74 -24.16 -14.41
C SER A 189 1.87 -23.17 -15.58
N PHE A 190 1.89 -21.87 -15.29
CA PHE A 190 2.13 -20.84 -16.30
C PHE A 190 3.55 -20.90 -16.89
N MET A 191 4.57 -21.18 -16.06
CA MET A 191 5.94 -21.40 -16.56
C MET A 191 6.05 -22.64 -17.46
N TRP A 192 5.32 -23.71 -17.14
CA TRP A 192 5.22 -24.90 -18.00
C TRP A 192 4.53 -24.62 -19.34
N LEU A 193 3.50 -23.77 -19.35
CA LEU A 193 2.88 -23.29 -20.59
C LEU A 193 3.88 -22.52 -21.45
N CYS A 194 4.61 -21.59 -20.84
CA CYS A 194 5.66 -20.83 -21.55
C CYS A 194 6.75 -21.75 -22.10
N PHE A 195 7.15 -22.79 -21.36
CA PHE A 195 8.09 -23.81 -21.82
C PHE A 195 7.55 -24.59 -23.04
N ALA A 196 6.28 -24.99 -23.01
CA ALA A 196 5.64 -25.69 -24.13
C ALA A 196 5.63 -24.80 -25.40
N LEU A 197 5.28 -23.52 -25.26
CA LEU A 197 5.31 -22.55 -26.36
C LEU A 197 6.74 -22.28 -26.87
N ALA A 198 7.73 -22.19 -25.97
CA ALA A 198 9.13 -22.02 -26.34
C ALA A 198 9.64 -23.25 -27.13
N SER A 199 9.30 -24.46 -26.67
CA SER A 199 9.64 -25.72 -27.34
C SER A 199 9.00 -25.82 -28.72
N PHE A 200 7.72 -25.46 -28.83
CA PHE A 200 7.03 -25.39 -30.11
C PHE A 200 7.70 -24.38 -31.06
N ASN A 201 8.09 -23.20 -30.57
CA ASN A 201 8.74 -22.22 -31.42
C ASN A 201 10.17 -22.63 -31.83
N ILE A 202 10.91 -23.39 -31.03
CA ILE A 202 12.19 -23.98 -31.44
C ILE A 202 11.98 -24.86 -32.69
N VAL A 203 10.93 -25.68 -32.71
CA VAL A 203 10.57 -26.50 -33.88
C VAL A 203 10.30 -25.60 -35.09
N LEU A 204 9.51 -24.54 -34.93
CA LEU A 204 9.23 -23.59 -36.02
C LEU A 204 10.51 -22.92 -36.55
N LEU A 205 11.40 -22.45 -35.67
CA LEU A 205 12.65 -21.81 -36.08
C LEU A 205 13.58 -22.78 -36.84
N VAL A 206 13.63 -24.05 -36.44
CA VAL A 206 14.42 -25.06 -37.14
C VAL A 206 13.93 -25.28 -38.57
N PHE A 207 12.61 -25.31 -38.80
CA PHE A 207 12.04 -25.63 -40.11
C PHE A 207 11.69 -24.42 -40.98
N LEU A 208 11.41 -23.25 -40.40
CA LEU A 208 10.85 -22.09 -41.11
C LEU A 208 11.78 -20.87 -41.21
N PHE A 209 12.94 -20.87 -40.52
CA PHE A 209 13.86 -19.72 -40.49
C PHE A 209 15.21 -19.97 -41.17
N PRO A 210 15.34 -19.88 -42.51
CA PRO A 210 16.66 -19.91 -43.17
C PRO A 210 17.54 -18.73 -42.76
N GLU A 211 18.86 -18.92 -42.79
CA GLU A 211 19.84 -17.87 -42.46
C GLU A 211 19.68 -16.65 -43.38
N SER A 212 19.59 -15.44 -42.79
CA SER A 212 19.37 -14.18 -43.52
C SER A 212 20.63 -13.35 -43.73
N THR A 213 21.77 -13.74 -43.13
CA THR A 213 23.02 -12.96 -43.23
C THR A 213 23.54 -12.96 -44.66
N PHE A 214 23.54 -11.79 -45.31
CA PHE A 214 24.02 -11.62 -46.69
C PHE A 214 24.78 -10.28 -46.85
N LYS A 215 26.00 -10.32 -47.42
CA LYS A 215 26.84 -9.14 -47.64
C LYS A 215 26.65 -8.62 -49.07
N ARG A 216 25.97 -7.47 -49.21
CA ARG A 216 25.73 -6.83 -50.51
C ARG A 216 26.96 -6.00 -50.95
N PRO A 217 27.31 -5.97 -52.26
CA PRO A 217 28.35 -5.08 -52.78
C PRO A 217 27.95 -3.61 -52.63
N GLU A 218 28.92 -2.71 -52.37
CA GLU A 218 28.63 -1.27 -52.31
C GLU A 218 28.30 -0.69 -53.70
N PRO A 219 27.42 0.34 -53.79
CA PRO A 219 26.95 0.90 -55.07
C PRO A 219 28.04 1.53 -55.97
N SER A 220 29.28 1.67 -55.48
CA SER A 220 30.41 2.23 -56.24
C SER A 220 31.13 1.21 -57.12
N GLN A 221 30.83 -0.09 -57.01
CA GLN A 221 31.49 -1.15 -57.80
C GLN A 221 30.61 -1.78 -58.89
N ALA A 222 29.35 -1.36 -59.04
CA ALA A 222 28.48 -1.77 -60.12
C ALA A 222 28.46 -0.71 -61.23
N GLY A 223 29.60 -0.50 -61.92
CA GLY A 223 29.66 0.39 -63.08
C GLY A 223 30.98 1.07 -63.38
N GLU A 224 32.12 0.37 -63.36
CA GLU A 224 33.25 0.75 -64.22
C GLU A 224 33.43 -0.36 -65.27
N LEU A 225 32.99 -0.04 -66.49
CA LEU A 225 33.32 -0.79 -67.69
C LEU A 225 34.84 -0.85 -67.83
N GLN A 226 35.45 -2.02 -67.63
CA GLN A 226 36.77 -2.28 -68.19
C GLN A 226 36.64 -2.36 -69.72
N PRO A 227 37.48 -1.63 -70.49
CA PRO A 227 37.51 -1.79 -71.93
C PRO A 227 38.06 -3.17 -72.26
N VAL A 228 37.22 -3.99 -72.89
CA VAL A 228 37.62 -5.27 -73.50
C VAL A 228 38.57 -4.95 -74.65
N ALA A 229 39.84 -5.30 -74.49
CA ALA A 229 40.79 -5.40 -75.59
C ALA A 229 40.75 -6.84 -76.14
N ASP A 230 40.43 -6.93 -77.43
CA ASP A 230 40.68 -8.00 -78.40
C ASP A 230 40.91 -9.44 -77.91
N HIS A 231 39.96 -10.32 -78.24
CA HIS A 231 40.29 -11.58 -78.91
C HIS A 231 39.17 -11.98 -79.89
N LYS A 232 39.58 -12.17 -81.15
CA LYS A 232 38.82 -12.59 -82.33
C LYS A 232 38.52 -14.11 -82.32
N GLU A 233 37.53 -14.45 -83.17
CA GLU A 233 37.22 -15.76 -83.81
C GLU A 233 36.41 -16.81 -82.98
N THR A 234 35.37 -17.54 -83.45
CA THR A 234 34.57 -17.61 -84.71
C THR A 234 33.31 -18.48 -84.45
N THR A 235 32.19 -18.21 -85.15
CA THR A 235 31.05 -19.12 -85.55
C THR A 235 30.18 -19.75 -84.44
N SER A 236 28.86 -19.99 -84.55
CA SER A 236 27.71 -19.73 -85.44
C SER A 236 26.60 -20.57 -84.77
N SER A 237 25.39 -20.13 -84.43
CA SER A 237 24.19 -19.89 -85.27
C SER A 237 23.02 -20.43 -84.43
N PHE A 238 21.97 -19.65 -84.19
CA PHE A 238 20.55 -20.03 -84.35
C PHE A 238 19.70 -18.83 -83.93
N ILE A 239 19.10 -18.21 -84.95
CA ILE A 239 18.03 -17.22 -84.85
C ILE A 239 16.72 -18.01 -84.93
N GLU A 240 15.77 -17.79 -84.02
CA GLU A 240 14.37 -17.62 -84.43
C GLU A 240 13.53 -16.83 -83.42
N ASN A 241 13.12 -15.66 -83.89
CA ASN A 241 11.88 -14.92 -83.63
C ASN A 241 11.52 -14.46 -82.23
N ALA A 242 11.90 -13.19 -81.99
CA ALA A 242 11.15 -12.26 -81.15
C ALA A 242 9.79 -11.92 -81.77
N SER A 243 8.73 -11.94 -80.96
CA SER A 243 7.60 -11.03 -81.08
C SER A 243 7.45 -10.27 -79.77
N ALA A 244 7.54 -8.95 -79.88
CA ALA A 244 7.55 -7.94 -78.84
C ALA A 244 6.53 -8.13 -77.70
N ALA A 245 7.06 -8.26 -76.48
CA ALA A 245 6.46 -7.72 -75.27
C ALA A 245 7.54 -6.83 -74.62
N ALA A 246 7.13 -5.64 -74.14
CA ALA A 246 8.00 -4.71 -73.40
C ALA A 246 8.71 -5.44 -72.24
N PRO A 247 9.90 -4.99 -71.79
CA PRO A 247 10.54 -5.61 -70.63
C PRO A 247 9.67 -5.34 -69.40
N GLU A 248 8.91 -6.33 -68.96
CA GLU A 248 8.21 -6.30 -67.68
C GLU A 248 9.25 -6.36 -66.56
N ASP A 249 9.22 -5.33 -65.71
CA ASP A 249 10.09 -5.11 -64.53
C ASP A 249 9.89 -6.17 -63.42
N TYR A 250 10.34 -7.41 -63.61
CA TYR A 250 10.31 -8.44 -62.57
C TYR A 250 11.72 -8.96 -62.22
N TYR A 251 12.10 -8.83 -60.94
CA TYR A 251 13.22 -9.59 -60.37
C TYR A 251 12.78 -11.04 -60.09
N THR A 252 13.65 -12.01 -60.31
CA THR A 252 13.29 -13.43 -60.14
C THR A 252 13.32 -13.85 -58.67
N THR A 253 12.22 -14.44 -58.18
CA THR A 253 12.13 -14.97 -56.81
C THR A 253 12.80 -16.34 -56.72
N HIS A 254 13.58 -16.58 -55.66
CA HIS A 254 14.31 -17.84 -55.45
C HIS A 254 14.00 -18.43 -54.08
N THR A 255 13.59 -19.71 -54.05
CA THR A 255 13.42 -20.48 -52.81
C THR A 255 14.73 -21.16 -52.41
N PRO A 256 15.26 -20.94 -51.20
CA PRO A 256 16.48 -21.62 -50.77
C PRO A 256 16.25 -23.15 -50.70
N PRO A 257 17.21 -23.98 -51.12
CA PRO A 257 17.07 -25.43 -51.05
C PRO A 257 16.92 -25.90 -49.59
N PHE A 258 16.15 -26.96 -49.34
CA PHE A 258 15.85 -27.46 -48.00
C PHE A 258 17.12 -27.76 -47.16
N LYS A 259 18.20 -28.23 -47.80
CA LYS A 259 19.52 -28.40 -47.16
C LYS A 259 20.15 -27.07 -46.70
N GLY A 260 19.90 -25.98 -47.41
CA GLY A 260 20.30 -24.62 -47.05
C GLY A 260 19.45 -24.04 -45.92
N VAL A 261 18.16 -24.40 -45.88
CA VAL A 261 17.26 -24.07 -44.77
C VAL A 261 17.71 -24.76 -43.48
N LEU A 262 18.18 -26.01 -43.52
CA LEU A 262 18.62 -26.75 -42.33
C LEU A 262 20.07 -26.46 -41.88
N ARG A 263 20.82 -25.55 -42.52
CA ARG A 263 22.20 -25.25 -42.09
C ARG A 263 22.18 -24.58 -40.70
N PRO A 264 22.84 -25.17 -39.67
CA PRO A 264 22.72 -24.68 -38.30
C PRO A 264 23.59 -23.46 -38.00
N PHE A 265 24.75 -23.32 -38.65
CA PHE A 265 25.72 -22.24 -38.37
C PHE A 265 26.27 -21.62 -39.66
N HIS A 266 26.43 -20.30 -39.67
CA HIS A 266 27.12 -19.54 -40.71
C HIS A 266 28.33 -18.83 -40.10
N TYR A 267 29.53 -19.37 -40.29
CA TYR A 267 30.74 -18.81 -39.71
C TYR A 267 31.36 -17.70 -40.59
N ASN A 268 31.30 -16.46 -40.12
CA ASN A 268 31.92 -15.32 -40.80
C ASN A 268 33.38 -15.17 -40.35
N LYS A 269 34.33 -15.47 -41.25
CA LYS A 269 35.77 -15.38 -40.98
C LYS A 269 36.26 -13.94 -40.76
N ASP A 270 35.65 -12.98 -41.47
CA ASP A 270 36.11 -11.59 -41.52
C ASP A 270 35.55 -10.73 -40.37
N ALA A 271 34.50 -11.21 -39.70
CA ALA A 271 33.90 -10.52 -38.55
C ALA A 271 34.72 -10.74 -37.26
N SER A 272 35.07 -9.66 -36.58
CA SER A 272 35.69 -9.69 -35.24
C SER A 272 34.62 -9.50 -34.17
N PHE A 273 34.54 -10.44 -33.21
CA PHE A 273 33.57 -10.41 -32.12
C PHE A 273 33.67 -9.13 -31.28
N PHE A 274 34.87 -8.74 -30.86
CA PHE A 274 35.09 -7.51 -30.08
C PHE A 274 34.78 -6.23 -30.87
N LYS A 275 35.05 -6.20 -32.18
CA LYS A 275 34.62 -5.06 -33.01
C LYS A 275 33.11 -4.98 -33.12
N ALA A 276 32.41 -6.12 -33.21
CA ALA A 276 30.96 -6.17 -33.23
C ALA A 276 30.33 -5.71 -31.91
N VAL A 277 30.99 -5.93 -30.75
CA VAL A 277 30.55 -5.38 -29.45
C VAL A 277 30.64 -3.85 -29.42
N ILE A 278 31.73 -3.28 -29.92
CA ILE A 278 32.00 -1.83 -29.80
C ILE A 278 31.28 -1.01 -30.88
N SER A 279 31.01 -1.59 -32.06
CA SER A 279 30.44 -0.87 -33.21
C SER A 279 29.12 -0.16 -32.92
N PRO A 280 28.12 -0.80 -32.27
CA PRO A 280 26.87 -0.12 -31.91
C PRO A 280 27.08 1.02 -30.89
N LEU A 281 27.96 0.83 -29.90
CA LEU A 281 28.22 1.82 -28.85
C LEU A 281 28.76 3.15 -29.38
N LYS A 282 29.49 3.14 -30.50
CA LYS A 282 29.99 4.36 -31.14
C LYS A 282 28.87 5.27 -31.64
N LEU A 283 27.71 4.70 -31.98
CA LEU A 283 26.57 5.45 -32.51
C LEU A 283 25.79 6.22 -31.43
N LEU A 284 26.08 5.97 -30.14
CA LEU A 284 25.52 6.74 -29.01
C LEU A 284 26.01 8.20 -28.99
N VAL A 285 27.02 8.55 -29.78
CA VAL A 285 27.47 9.96 -29.91
C VAL A 285 26.47 10.78 -30.74
N HIS A 286 25.62 10.13 -31.56
CA HIS A 286 24.66 10.83 -32.41
C HIS A 286 23.41 11.27 -31.62
N PRO A 287 23.07 12.57 -31.58
CA PRO A 287 21.92 13.07 -30.82
C PRO A 287 20.57 12.45 -31.21
N SER A 288 20.39 12.09 -32.48
CA SER A 288 19.16 11.43 -32.96
C SER A 288 18.99 10.02 -32.39
N VAL A 289 20.09 9.30 -32.17
CA VAL A 289 20.09 7.95 -31.57
C VAL A 289 19.79 8.04 -30.08
N CYS A 290 20.42 8.98 -29.37
CA CYS A 290 20.11 9.25 -27.95
C CYS A 290 18.65 9.66 -27.73
N TRP A 291 18.12 10.52 -28.61
CA TRP A 291 16.70 10.90 -28.55
C TRP A 291 15.78 9.69 -28.75
N GLY A 292 16.10 8.81 -29.70
CA GLY A 292 15.35 7.56 -29.90
C GLY A 292 15.36 6.65 -28.69
N ILE A 293 16.52 6.47 -28.06
CA ILE A 293 16.69 5.70 -26.82
C ILE A 293 15.82 6.28 -25.69
N PHE A 294 15.95 7.59 -25.46
CA PHE A 294 15.23 8.30 -24.40
C PHE A 294 13.71 8.23 -24.61
N THR A 295 13.26 8.48 -25.84
CA THR A 295 11.85 8.46 -26.22
C THR A 295 11.25 7.06 -26.08
N TYR A 296 11.97 6.01 -26.51
CA TYR A 296 11.52 4.63 -26.34
C TYR A 296 11.39 4.28 -24.86
N GLY A 297 12.45 4.51 -24.08
CA GLY A 297 12.49 4.16 -22.66
C GLY A 297 11.36 4.83 -21.87
N ILE A 298 11.17 6.13 -22.03
CA ILE A 298 10.15 6.90 -21.29
C ILE A 298 8.72 6.62 -21.77
N SER A 299 8.52 6.27 -23.04
CA SER A 299 7.18 5.85 -23.50
C SER A 299 6.80 4.49 -22.93
N LEU A 300 7.78 3.62 -22.68
CA LEU A 300 7.59 2.28 -22.14
C LEU A 300 7.38 2.27 -20.61
N SER A 301 8.08 3.13 -19.86
CA SER A 301 8.09 3.12 -18.39
C SER A 301 6.69 3.18 -17.74
N PRO A 302 5.76 4.09 -18.11
CA PRO A 302 4.48 4.24 -17.43
C PRO A 302 3.61 2.98 -17.52
N GLN A 303 3.68 2.27 -18.66
CA GLN A 303 2.97 1.01 -18.83
C GLN A 303 3.54 -0.07 -17.91
N ILE A 304 4.86 -0.28 -17.90
CA ILE A 304 5.43 -1.37 -17.10
C ILE A 304 5.30 -1.07 -15.59
N ILE A 305 5.46 0.19 -15.17
CA ILE A 305 5.18 0.61 -13.78
C ILE A 305 3.77 0.19 -13.37
N MET A 306 2.78 0.40 -14.24
CA MET A 306 1.41 0.01 -13.94
C MET A 306 1.22 -1.51 -13.87
N ILE A 307 1.78 -2.28 -14.82
CA ILE A 307 1.70 -3.76 -14.83
C ILE A 307 2.23 -4.35 -13.52
N PHE A 308 3.30 -3.78 -12.97
CA PHE A 308 3.94 -4.30 -11.76
C PHE A 308 3.19 -3.92 -10.49
N ASN A 309 2.46 -2.80 -10.51
CA ASN A 309 1.67 -2.32 -9.37
C ASN A 309 0.20 -2.79 -9.43
N PHE A 310 -0.25 -3.43 -10.51
CA PHE A 310 -1.65 -3.79 -10.69
C PHE A 310 -2.18 -4.72 -9.60
N SER A 311 -1.42 -5.76 -9.24
CA SER A 311 -1.82 -6.68 -8.17
C SER A 311 -1.93 -5.93 -6.83
N ALA A 312 -0.92 -5.12 -6.48
CA ALA A 312 -0.92 -4.33 -5.26
C ALA A 312 -2.05 -3.26 -5.22
N LEU A 313 -2.38 -2.66 -6.36
CA LEU A 313 -3.41 -1.62 -6.46
C LEU A 313 -4.83 -2.18 -6.46
N LEU A 314 -5.08 -3.21 -7.26
CA LEU A 314 -6.44 -3.68 -7.57
C LEU A 314 -6.90 -4.80 -6.65
N GLU A 315 -6.00 -5.59 -6.06
CA GLU A 315 -6.38 -6.58 -5.06
C GLU A 315 -6.65 -5.92 -3.68
N ALA A 316 -6.08 -4.72 -3.45
CA ALA A 316 -6.30 -3.92 -2.24
C ALA A 316 -7.64 -3.12 -2.25
N PRO A 317 -8.14 -2.66 -1.08
CA PRO A 317 -9.33 -1.82 -1.00
C PRO A 317 -9.19 -0.49 -1.79
N PRO A 318 -10.18 -0.09 -2.60
CA PRO A 318 -11.59 -0.53 -2.60
C PRO A 318 -11.96 -1.53 -3.71
N TYR A 319 -11.01 -2.04 -4.50
CA TYR A 319 -11.34 -2.78 -5.72
C TYR A 319 -11.51 -4.29 -5.51
N PHE A 320 -10.75 -4.89 -4.59
CA PHE A 320 -10.85 -6.32 -4.22
C PHE A 320 -10.85 -7.27 -5.42
N PHE A 321 -10.04 -6.96 -6.43
CA PHE A 321 -9.88 -7.84 -7.59
C PHE A 321 -9.17 -9.11 -7.17
N ARG A 322 -9.61 -10.24 -7.71
CA ARG A 322 -8.85 -11.48 -7.72
C ARG A 322 -7.85 -11.46 -8.88
N SER A 323 -6.83 -12.31 -8.85
CA SER A 323 -5.74 -12.29 -9.83
C SER A 323 -6.20 -12.48 -11.29
N GLU A 324 -7.35 -13.13 -11.55
CA GLU A 324 -7.95 -13.18 -12.88
C GLU A 324 -8.45 -11.81 -13.38
N TYR A 325 -9.02 -10.98 -12.50
CA TYR A 325 -9.50 -9.65 -12.85
C TYR A 325 -8.35 -8.66 -13.02
N VAL A 326 -7.27 -8.84 -12.26
CA VAL A 326 -5.99 -8.14 -12.48
C VAL A 326 -5.45 -8.48 -13.88
N GLY A 327 -5.45 -9.76 -14.25
CA GLY A 327 -5.08 -10.20 -15.61
C GLY A 327 -5.98 -9.62 -16.71
N LEU A 328 -7.28 -9.49 -16.47
CA LEU A 328 -8.23 -8.90 -17.45
C LEU A 328 -7.95 -7.43 -17.77
N MET A 329 -7.28 -6.68 -16.88
CA MET A 329 -6.89 -5.29 -17.16
C MET A 329 -5.94 -5.17 -18.36
N GLU A 330 -5.21 -6.24 -18.69
CA GLU A 330 -4.33 -6.29 -19.87
C GLU A 330 -5.07 -6.23 -21.21
N ILE A 331 -6.39 -6.48 -21.23
CA ILE A 331 -7.20 -6.27 -22.43
C ILE A 331 -7.12 -4.80 -22.88
N ALA A 332 -7.07 -3.86 -21.93
CA ALA A 332 -6.92 -2.46 -22.26
C ALA A 332 -5.58 -2.15 -22.95
N ALA A 333 -4.49 -2.82 -22.53
CA ALA A 333 -3.19 -2.72 -23.20
C ALA A 333 -3.24 -3.28 -24.62
N ILE A 334 -3.87 -4.45 -24.83
CA ILE A 334 -4.04 -5.07 -26.16
C ILE A 334 -4.79 -4.12 -27.10
N VAL A 335 -5.89 -3.51 -26.64
CA VAL A 335 -6.64 -2.51 -27.41
C VAL A 335 -5.74 -1.32 -27.77
N GLY A 336 -4.97 -0.81 -26.80
CA GLY A 336 -3.99 0.25 -27.01
C GLY A 336 -2.95 -0.09 -28.08
N PHE A 337 -2.37 -1.29 -28.06
CA PHE A 337 -1.37 -1.73 -29.04
C PHE A 337 -1.94 -1.88 -30.44
N LEU A 338 -3.16 -2.42 -30.58
CA LEU A 338 -3.81 -2.59 -31.88
C LEU A 338 -4.11 -1.22 -32.52
N LEU A 339 -4.64 -0.28 -31.73
CA LEU A 339 -4.87 1.10 -32.17
C LEU A 339 -3.56 1.81 -32.52
N ALA A 340 -2.50 1.60 -31.72
CA ALA A 340 -1.19 2.18 -31.97
C ALA A 340 -0.52 1.61 -33.22
N CYS A 341 -0.70 0.33 -33.53
CA CYS A 341 -0.22 -0.28 -34.76
C CYS A 341 -0.93 0.30 -35.99
N TYR A 342 -2.26 0.39 -35.94
CA TYR A 342 -3.05 0.99 -37.01
C TYR A 342 -2.67 2.46 -37.23
N GLY A 343 -2.52 3.23 -36.15
CA GLY A 343 -2.14 4.64 -36.19
C GLY A 343 -0.68 4.88 -36.62
N GLY A 344 0.26 4.29 -35.90
CA GLY A 344 1.70 4.52 -36.07
C GLY A 344 2.28 3.87 -37.32
N GLY A 345 1.62 2.84 -37.86
CA GLY A 345 1.95 2.23 -39.14
C GLY A 345 1.16 2.85 -40.29
N TYR A 346 -0.09 2.40 -40.47
CA TYR A 346 -0.88 2.70 -41.67
C TYR A 346 -1.23 4.19 -41.81
N LEU A 347 -1.74 4.83 -40.74
CA LEU A 347 -2.09 6.25 -40.79
C LEU A 347 -0.85 7.15 -40.94
N SER A 348 0.26 6.83 -40.26
CA SER A 348 1.52 7.57 -40.43
C SER A 348 2.01 7.51 -41.88
N ASP A 349 1.94 6.36 -42.54
CA ASP A 349 2.33 6.23 -43.95
C ASP A 349 1.42 7.02 -44.89
N ILE A 350 0.11 7.11 -44.61
CA ILE A 350 -0.81 7.98 -45.37
C ILE A 350 -0.42 9.45 -45.21
N VAL A 351 -0.19 9.91 -43.98
CA VAL A 351 0.21 11.30 -43.70
C VAL A 351 1.51 11.64 -44.43
N ASN A 352 2.50 10.74 -44.38
CA ASN A 352 3.77 10.92 -45.08
C ASN A 352 3.58 10.95 -46.62
N ARG A 353 2.69 10.12 -47.18
CA ARG A 353 2.37 10.15 -48.63
C ARG A 353 1.68 11.46 -49.05
N ILE A 354 0.74 11.96 -48.25
CA ILE A 354 0.06 13.25 -48.53
C ILE A 354 1.06 14.40 -48.49
N ILE A 355 1.98 14.41 -47.51
CA ILE A 355 3.04 15.42 -47.41
C ILE A 355 4.00 15.33 -48.61
N ALA A 356 4.37 14.11 -49.02
CA ALA A 356 5.20 13.87 -50.19
C ALA A 356 4.56 14.40 -51.48
N GLN A 357 3.26 14.15 -51.68
CA GLN A 357 2.50 14.60 -52.86
C GLN A 357 2.36 16.13 -52.93
N ARG A 358 2.44 16.83 -51.80
CA ARG A 358 2.39 18.30 -51.73
C ARG A 358 3.75 18.97 -51.89
N SER A 359 4.85 18.20 -51.89
CA SER A 359 6.22 18.67 -52.02
C SER A 359 6.75 18.39 -53.42
N SER A 360 7.34 19.37 -54.11
CA SER A 360 7.86 19.25 -55.48
C SER A 360 9.11 18.36 -55.65
N SER A 361 9.45 17.54 -54.64
CA SER A 361 10.64 16.68 -54.58
C SER A 361 10.20 15.22 -54.52
N SER A 362 10.77 14.37 -55.39
CA SER A 362 10.46 12.93 -55.50
C SER A 362 10.95 12.07 -54.32
N SER A 363 11.56 12.67 -53.29
CA SER A 363 12.07 11.97 -52.10
C SER A 363 11.54 12.58 -50.79
N ILE A 364 11.04 11.73 -49.89
CA ILE A 364 10.51 12.07 -48.56
C ILE A 364 11.69 12.32 -47.62
N ARG A 365 11.71 13.46 -46.92
CA ARG A 365 12.77 13.74 -45.93
C ARG A 365 12.52 12.94 -44.64
N PRO A 366 13.57 12.39 -43.99
CA PRO A 366 13.41 11.70 -42.71
C PRO A 366 12.66 12.52 -41.66
N GLU A 367 12.93 13.83 -41.56
CA GLU A 367 12.35 14.72 -40.55
C GLU A 367 10.85 14.93 -40.72
N GLN A 368 10.32 14.82 -41.94
CA GLN A 368 8.87 14.97 -42.18
C GLN A 368 8.05 13.90 -41.47
N ARG A 369 8.65 12.76 -41.14
CA ARG A 369 8.01 11.68 -40.37
C ARG A 369 7.70 12.09 -38.92
N LEU A 370 8.46 13.03 -38.34
CA LEU A 370 8.26 13.51 -36.97
C LEU A 370 6.91 14.20 -36.77
N ILE A 371 6.27 14.70 -37.84
CA ILE A 371 4.89 15.24 -37.78
C ILE A 371 3.89 14.16 -37.35
N SER A 372 4.15 12.90 -37.68
CA SER A 372 3.29 11.80 -37.26
C SER A 372 3.33 11.55 -35.75
N LEU A 373 4.25 12.17 -34.99
CA LEU A 373 4.30 12.02 -33.52
C LEU A 373 3.12 12.70 -32.80
N ILE A 374 2.39 13.61 -33.46
CA ILE A 374 1.34 14.44 -32.82
C ILE A 374 0.26 13.62 -32.07
N PRO A 375 -0.25 12.49 -32.56
CA PRO A 375 -1.17 11.66 -31.77
C PRO A 375 -0.51 11.04 -30.52
N GLY A 376 0.75 10.62 -30.61
CA GLY A 376 1.56 10.18 -29.45
C GLY A 376 1.80 11.32 -28.45
N MET A 377 1.99 12.54 -28.97
CA MET A 377 1.74 13.87 -28.39
C MET A 377 0.73 13.96 -27.25
N ALA A 378 -0.44 13.44 -27.56
CA ALA A 378 -1.66 13.73 -26.83
C ALA A 378 -2.10 12.51 -26.02
N ILE A 379 -2.17 11.34 -26.65
CA ILE A 379 -2.83 10.16 -26.07
C ILE A 379 -1.98 9.56 -24.93
N GLY A 380 -0.68 9.35 -25.15
CA GLY A 380 0.20 8.78 -24.13
C GLY A 380 0.28 9.64 -22.86
N PRO A 381 0.62 10.94 -22.96
CA PRO A 381 0.65 11.85 -21.83
C PRO A 381 -0.72 12.04 -21.15
N ALA A 382 -1.82 12.10 -21.90
CA ALA A 382 -3.16 12.15 -21.30
C ALA A 382 -3.50 10.87 -20.51
N GLY A 383 -2.99 9.71 -20.96
CA GLY A 383 -3.08 8.46 -20.21
C GLY A 383 -2.36 8.53 -18.86
N CYS A 384 -1.16 9.15 -18.82
CA CYS A 384 -0.46 9.39 -17.56
C CYS A 384 -1.26 10.28 -16.60
N ILE A 385 -1.87 11.36 -17.10
CA ILE A 385 -2.74 12.22 -16.27
C ILE A 385 -3.94 11.42 -15.74
N LEU A 386 -4.61 10.65 -16.60
CA LEU A 386 -5.77 9.87 -16.19
C LEU A 386 -5.39 8.83 -15.14
N LEU A 387 -4.27 8.11 -15.31
CA LEU A 387 -3.76 7.16 -14.32
C LEU A 387 -3.36 7.85 -13.01
N ALA A 388 -2.71 9.02 -13.06
CA ALA A 388 -2.32 9.79 -11.88
C ALA A 388 -3.52 10.02 -10.95
N PHE A 389 -4.61 10.57 -11.49
CA PHE A 389 -5.80 10.90 -10.72
C PHE A 389 -6.73 9.70 -10.47
N ALA A 390 -6.85 8.78 -11.42
CA ALA A 390 -7.69 7.59 -11.25
C ALA A 390 -7.15 6.68 -10.14
N CYS A 391 -5.84 6.44 -10.11
CA CYS A 391 -5.22 5.66 -9.05
C CYS A 391 -5.11 6.47 -7.74
N GLY A 392 -4.76 7.75 -7.81
CA GLY A 392 -4.61 8.61 -6.63
C GLY A 392 -5.89 8.87 -5.85
N HIS A 393 -7.03 9.03 -6.53
CA HIS A 393 -8.34 9.24 -5.89
C HIS A 393 -9.20 7.98 -5.80
N LYS A 394 -8.62 6.80 -6.10
CA LYS A 394 -9.32 5.51 -6.05
C LYS A 394 -10.64 5.52 -6.87
N LEU A 395 -10.61 6.08 -8.09
CA LEU A 395 -11.77 6.18 -8.97
C LEU A 395 -12.14 4.81 -9.58
N HIS A 396 -13.38 4.65 -10.05
CA HIS A 396 -13.86 3.40 -10.66
C HIS A 396 -12.84 2.76 -11.63
N TRP A 397 -12.60 1.45 -11.52
CA TRP A 397 -11.57 0.69 -12.24
C TRP A 397 -11.56 0.92 -13.76
N ALA A 398 -12.72 1.23 -14.36
CA ALA A 398 -12.83 1.56 -15.77
C ALA A 398 -11.97 2.78 -16.17
N ALA A 399 -11.85 3.78 -15.31
CA ALA A 399 -10.98 4.93 -15.55
C ALA A 399 -9.49 4.52 -15.58
N ILE A 400 -9.10 3.59 -14.70
CA ILE A 400 -7.77 2.99 -14.66
C ILE A 400 -7.52 2.20 -15.95
N ALA A 401 -8.47 1.38 -16.39
CA ALA A 401 -8.38 0.61 -17.63
C ALA A 401 -8.22 1.52 -18.86
N VAL A 402 -9.01 2.59 -18.97
CA VAL A 402 -8.88 3.57 -20.06
C VAL A 402 -7.53 4.27 -20.03
N GLY A 403 -7.09 4.74 -18.87
CA GLY A 403 -5.77 5.36 -18.69
C GLY A 403 -4.63 4.43 -19.06
N PHE A 404 -4.74 3.16 -18.64
CA PHE A 404 -3.77 2.11 -18.97
C PHE A 404 -3.72 1.81 -20.47
N GLY A 405 -4.87 1.75 -21.14
CA GLY A 405 -4.93 1.60 -22.61
C GLY A 405 -4.32 2.78 -23.35
N MET A 406 -4.48 4.01 -22.85
CA MET A 406 -3.89 5.22 -23.44
C MET A 406 -2.36 5.26 -23.30
N VAL A 407 -1.80 4.91 -22.15
CA VAL A 407 -0.33 4.80 -22.01
C VAL A 407 0.23 3.64 -22.84
N SER A 408 -0.51 2.52 -22.95
CA SER A 408 -0.13 1.37 -23.79
C SER A 408 -0.12 1.72 -25.28
N PHE A 409 -1.06 2.56 -25.73
CA PHE A 409 -1.01 3.14 -27.06
C PHE A 409 0.28 3.96 -27.27
N GLY A 410 0.64 4.80 -26.28
CA GLY A 410 1.86 5.60 -26.29
C GLY A 410 3.14 4.77 -26.40
N THR A 411 3.20 3.64 -25.67
CA THR A 411 4.34 2.71 -25.68
C THR A 411 4.66 2.15 -27.06
N VAL A 412 3.65 1.92 -27.91
CA VAL A 412 3.85 1.36 -29.26
C VAL A 412 3.94 2.46 -30.31
N TYR A 413 3.07 3.46 -30.25
CA TYR A 413 2.93 4.47 -31.29
C TYR A 413 4.18 5.35 -31.42
N THR A 414 4.62 5.92 -30.29
CA THR A 414 5.72 6.89 -30.26
C THR A 414 7.04 6.25 -30.69
N PRO A 415 7.43 5.08 -30.15
CA PRO A 415 8.71 4.50 -30.52
C PRO A 415 8.74 3.93 -31.93
N ASN A 416 7.60 3.45 -32.47
CA ASN A 416 7.54 3.02 -33.88
C ASN A 416 7.94 4.16 -34.84
N ILE A 417 7.46 5.38 -34.59
CA ILE A 417 7.81 6.55 -35.41
C ILE A 417 9.27 6.98 -35.17
N ALA A 418 9.75 6.94 -33.92
CA ALA A 418 11.14 7.28 -33.61
C ALA A 418 12.13 6.30 -34.26
N LEU A 419 11.86 4.99 -34.20
CA LEU A 419 12.67 3.94 -34.82
C LEU A 419 12.71 4.09 -36.35
N THR A 420 11.54 4.28 -36.99
CA THR A 420 11.49 4.45 -38.45
C THR A 420 12.20 5.73 -38.91
N TYR A 421 12.15 6.81 -38.13
CA TYR A 421 12.94 8.01 -38.37
C TYR A 421 14.45 7.73 -38.33
N ILE A 422 14.94 7.05 -37.29
CA ILE A 422 16.37 6.76 -37.11
C ILE A 422 16.89 5.82 -38.19
N VAL A 423 16.13 4.78 -38.53
CA VAL A 423 16.46 3.84 -39.61
C VAL A 423 16.55 4.56 -40.95
N HIS A 424 15.69 5.55 -41.20
CA HIS A 424 15.73 6.34 -42.42
C HIS A 424 16.92 7.31 -42.44
N LEU A 425 17.25 7.92 -41.30
CA LEU A 425 18.38 8.85 -41.18
C LEU A 425 19.74 8.13 -41.31
N HIS A 426 19.86 6.93 -40.74
CA HIS A 426 21.10 6.15 -40.67
C HIS A 426 21.01 4.87 -41.51
N GLN A 427 20.62 4.98 -42.78
CA GLN A 427 20.31 3.82 -43.62
C GLN A 427 21.45 2.80 -43.78
N GLN A 428 22.72 3.25 -43.75
CA GLN A 428 23.90 2.39 -43.84
C GLN A 428 24.21 1.66 -42.52
N ASP A 429 23.95 2.31 -41.38
CA ASP A 429 24.23 1.79 -40.03
C ASP A 429 22.96 1.37 -39.28
N ALA A 430 21.84 1.20 -39.99
CA ALA A 430 20.52 1.02 -39.38
C ALA A 430 20.47 -0.17 -38.40
N ALA A 431 21.12 -1.29 -38.72
CA ALA A 431 21.24 -2.44 -37.84
C ALA A 431 21.95 -2.09 -36.52
N ASN A 432 23.10 -1.41 -36.60
CA ASN A 432 23.86 -0.98 -35.42
C ASN A 432 23.07 0.05 -34.58
N CYS A 433 22.30 0.96 -35.20
CA CYS A 433 21.43 1.88 -34.49
C CYS A 433 20.31 1.16 -33.71
N LEU A 434 19.66 0.17 -34.34
CA LEU A 434 18.59 -0.61 -33.72
C LEU A 434 19.09 -1.42 -32.52
N VAL A 435 20.30 -1.97 -32.63
CA VAL A 435 20.99 -2.65 -31.52
C VAL A 435 21.25 -1.70 -30.36
N SER A 436 21.80 -0.50 -30.63
CA SER A 436 22.08 0.47 -29.57
C SER A 436 20.81 0.96 -28.87
N ILE A 437 19.72 1.11 -29.63
CA ILE A 437 18.42 1.46 -29.06
C ILE A 437 17.90 0.35 -28.15
N SER A 438 17.97 -0.90 -28.62
CA SER A 438 17.48 -2.06 -27.86
C SER A 438 18.31 -2.35 -26.60
N LEU A 439 19.63 -2.13 -26.67
CA LEU A 439 20.53 -2.24 -25.53
C LEU A 439 20.20 -1.21 -24.43
N VAL A 440 20.13 0.07 -24.79
CA VAL A 440 20.05 1.15 -23.80
C VAL A 440 18.61 1.38 -23.32
N LYS A 441 17.59 1.14 -24.16
CA LYS A 441 16.18 1.30 -23.75
C LYS A 441 15.82 0.44 -22.53
N ASN A 442 16.32 -0.80 -22.48
CA ASN A 442 16.00 -1.74 -21.40
C ASN A 442 16.71 -1.37 -20.10
N LEU A 443 17.89 -0.76 -20.18
CA LEU A 443 18.58 -0.21 -19.01
C LEU A 443 17.80 0.98 -18.41
N VAL A 444 17.27 1.87 -19.27
CA VAL A 444 16.41 2.98 -18.84
C VAL A 444 15.13 2.45 -18.18
N ALA A 445 14.48 1.46 -18.80
CA ALA A 445 13.29 0.82 -18.24
C ALA A 445 13.59 0.17 -16.88
N PHE A 446 14.69 -0.58 -16.76
CA PHE A 446 15.14 -1.16 -15.50
C PHE A 446 15.32 -0.11 -14.40
N THR A 447 15.92 1.05 -14.69
CA THR A 447 16.11 2.11 -13.69
C THR A 447 14.78 2.56 -13.09
N PHE A 448 13.76 2.80 -13.92
CA PHE A 448 12.45 3.19 -13.43
C PHE A 448 11.73 2.05 -12.72
N LEU A 449 11.89 0.81 -13.19
CA LEU A 449 11.25 -0.37 -12.59
C LEU A 449 11.83 -0.77 -11.25
N TYR A 450 13.14 -0.59 -11.07
CA TYR A 450 13.82 -0.89 -9.81
C TYR A 450 13.32 -0.01 -8.67
N VAL A 451 12.96 1.23 -8.97
CA VAL A 451 12.42 2.17 -7.99
C VAL A 451 10.89 2.26 -8.03
N ALA A 452 10.21 1.64 -9.00
CA ALA A 452 8.80 1.91 -9.30
C ALA A 452 7.85 1.66 -8.12
N VAL A 453 7.97 0.51 -7.48
CA VAL A 453 7.09 0.10 -6.38
C VAL A 453 7.34 1.00 -5.17
N ASP A 454 8.59 1.08 -4.71
CA ASP A 454 8.99 1.97 -3.60
C ASP A 454 8.63 3.44 -3.87
N TRP A 455 8.74 3.89 -5.12
CA TRP A 455 8.44 5.27 -5.50
C TRP A 455 6.93 5.57 -5.45
N VAL A 456 6.10 4.63 -5.90
CA VAL A 456 4.63 4.74 -5.81
C VAL A 456 4.17 4.63 -4.36
N GLU A 457 4.76 3.74 -3.56
CA GLU A 457 4.45 3.59 -2.13
C GLU A 457 4.82 4.84 -1.32
N ARG A 458 5.94 5.50 -1.65
CA ARG A 458 6.40 6.70 -0.95
C ARG A 458 5.67 7.98 -1.35
N GLU A 459 5.54 8.24 -2.65
CA GLU A 459 5.09 9.53 -3.19
C GLU A 459 3.66 9.50 -3.76
N GLY A 460 3.06 8.31 -3.85
CA GLY A 460 1.74 8.10 -4.41
C GLY A 460 1.67 8.16 -5.94
N TYR A 461 0.60 7.61 -6.50
CA TYR A 461 0.39 7.50 -7.95
C TYR A 461 0.36 8.86 -8.67
N VAL A 462 -0.15 9.92 -8.03
CA VAL A 462 -0.27 11.25 -8.64
C VAL A 462 1.10 11.79 -9.04
N GLN A 463 2.05 11.78 -8.11
CA GLN A 463 3.38 12.34 -8.34
C GLN A 463 4.16 11.53 -9.38
N VAL A 464 4.16 10.21 -9.26
CA VAL A 464 4.87 9.31 -10.18
C VAL A 464 4.37 9.50 -11.62
N PHE A 465 3.05 9.44 -11.83
CA PHE A 465 2.49 9.54 -13.17
C PHE A 465 2.52 10.96 -13.75
N MET A 466 2.51 12.01 -12.92
CA MET A 466 2.72 13.39 -13.39
C MET A 466 4.18 13.67 -13.79
N ILE A 467 5.15 13.04 -13.12
CA ILE A 467 6.56 13.07 -13.56
C ILE A 467 6.71 12.30 -14.88
N MET A 468 6.07 11.15 -15.01
CA MET A 468 6.02 10.40 -16.28
C MET A 468 5.37 11.20 -17.41
N PHE A 469 4.31 11.92 -17.13
CA PHE A 469 3.69 12.88 -18.06
C PHE A 469 4.70 13.92 -18.53
N MET A 470 5.39 14.59 -17.60
CA MET A 470 6.38 15.62 -17.91
C MET A 470 7.52 15.06 -18.77
N LEU A 471 8.05 13.88 -18.42
CA LEU A 471 9.12 13.22 -19.16
C LEU A 471 8.68 12.82 -20.58
N ASN A 472 7.45 12.32 -20.73
CA ASN A 472 6.90 11.97 -22.04
C ASN A 472 6.73 13.22 -22.92
N VAL A 473 6.19 14.31 -22.36
CA VAL A 473 6.06 15.59 -23.08
C VAL A 473 7.43 16.13 -23.46
N LEU A 474 8.42 16.07 -22.57
CA LEU A 474 9.79 16.51 -22.83
C LEU A 474 10.44 15.72 -23.98
N ALA A 475 10.34 14.39 -23.95
CA ALA A 475 10.87 13.52 -25.00
C ALA A 475 10.28 13.89 -26.37
N LEU A 476 8.98 14.20 -26.41
CA LEU A 476 8.28 14.60 -27.63
C LEU A 476 8.63 16.02 -28.07
N LEU A 477 8.81 16.97 -27.15
CA LEU A 477 9.27 18.33 -27.46
C LEU A 477 10.70 18.34 -28.01
N CYS A 478 11.56 17.40 -27.60
CA CYS A 478 12.89 17.23 -28.18
C CYS A 478 12.89 16.85 -29.67
N ALA A 479 11.75 16.40 -30.23
CA ALA A 479 11.59 16.18 -31.67
C ALA A 479 11.53 17.50 -32.46
N VAL A 480 11.08 18.59 -31.84
CA VAL A 480 10.89 19.90 -32.50
C VAL A 480 12.23 20.49 -32.97
N PRO A 481 13.29 20.55 -32.13
CA PRO A 481 14.63 20.95 -32.60
C PRO A 481 15.16 20.04 -33.71
N LEU A 482 14.94 18.73 -33.65
CA LEU A 482 15.39 17.79 -34.69
C LEU A 482 14.73 18.09 -36.04
N TYR A 483 13.43 18.41 -36.03
CA TYR A 483 12.68 18.82 -37.21
C TYR A 483 13.23 20.10 -37.86
N PHE A 484 13.56 21.13 -37.06
CA PHE A 484 14.04 22.41 -37.58
C PHE A 484 15.55 22.45 -37.88
N LEU A 485 16.38 21.74 -37.12
CA LEU A 485 17.84 21.70 -37.30
C LEU A 485 18.25 20.86 -38.52
N GLY A 486 17.51 19.79 -38.84
CA GLY A 486 17.68 19.05 -40.10
C GLY A 486 17.48 19.97 -41.32
N ARG A 487 16.47 20.85 -41.25
CA ARG A 487 16.16 21.86 -42.28
C ARG A 487 17.31 22.83 -42.58
N ARG A 488 18.22 23.10 -41.61
CA ARG A 488 19.36 24.03 -41.75
C ARG A 488 20.62 23.38 -42.34
N LYS A 489 20.89 22.09 -42.08
CA LYS A 489 22.06 21.40 -42.66
C LYS A 489 21.94 21.31 -44.18
N ASP A 490 20.74 21.06 -44.70
CA ASP A 490 20.49 21.00 -46.14
C ASP A 490 20.52 22.36 -46.83
N LEU A 491 20.07 23.45 -46.19
CA LEU A 491 20.21 24.79 -46.76
C LEU A 491 21.68 25.18 -46.96
N ASN A 492 22.58 24.75 -46.07
CA ASN A 492 24.02 24.98 -46.21
C ASN A 492 24.68 24.03 -47.23
N VAL A 493 24.12 22.84 -47.45
CA VAL A 493 24.58 21.88 -48.47
C VAL A 493 24.08 22.29 -49.87
N TYR A 494 22.83 22.77 -49.99
CA TYR A 494 22.28 23.32 -51.24
C TYR A 494 22.95 24.66 -51.61
N ASN A 495 23.13 25.59 -50.66
CA ASN A 495 23.89 26.83 -50.90
C ASN A 495 25.40 26.55 -51.13
N GLY A 496 25.94 25.48 -50.55
CA GLY A 496 27.30 25.01 -50.79
C GLY A 496 27.49 24.36 -52.16
N MET A 497 26.45 23.71 -52.70
CA MET A 497 26.44 23.17 -54.07
C MET A 497 26.22 24.26 -55.12
N GLU A 498 25.38 25.27 -54.88
CA GLU A 498 25.28 26.46 -55.74
C GLU A 498 26.56 27.32 -55.70
N GLY A 499 27.23 27.40 -54.54
CA GLY A 499 28.53 28.08 -54.39
C GLY A 499 29.69 27.34 -55.07
N ARG A 500 29.67 26.00 -55.09
CA ARG A 500 30.68 25.18 -55.78
C ARG A 500 30.44 25.05 -57.29
N ALA A 501 29.19 25.21 -57.76
CA ALA A 501 28.86 25.24 -59.18
C ALA A 501 29.27 26.56 -59.89
N ARG A 502 29.59 27.62 -59.14
CA ARG A 502 30.09 28.90 -59.68
C ARG A 502 31.59 29.16 -59.51
N ALA A 503 32.33 28.27 -58.86
CA ALA A 503 33.74 28.47 -58.50
C ALA A 503 34.70 27.45 -59.16
N GLN A 504 34.44 27.05 -60.41
CA GLN A 504 35.37 26.23 -61.22
C GLN A 504 35.76 26.87 -62.57
N HIS A 505 35.52 28.16 -62.76
CA HIS A 505 36.18 28.93 -63.81
C HIS A 505 36.87 30.15 -63.19
N ILE A 506 38.13 30.40 -63.59
CA ILE A 506 39.05 31.49 -63.19
C ILE A 506 39.94 31.09 -61.99
N VAL A 507 41.06 30.38 -62.22
CA VAL A 507 42.41 30.87 -62.61
C VAL A 507 43.22 31.46 -61.44
N TRP A 508 44.37 30.81 -61.23
CA TRP A 508 45.65 31.27 -60.68
C TRP A 508 45.83 32.76 -60.32
N VAL A 509 46.55 33.02 -59.21
CA VAL A 509 47.77 33.87 -59.10
C VAL A 509 47.89 34.54 -57.71
N ARG A 510 49.05 34.30 -57.07
CA ARG A 510 49.85 35.12 -56.12
C ARG A 510 49.25 35.75 -54.84
N ASN A 511 49.98 35.44 -53.75
CA ASN A 511 50.78 36.33 -52.88
C ASN A 511 50.19 37.57 -52.20
N ASP A 512 50.56 37.63 -50.92
CA ASP A 512 51.11 38.76 -50.16
C ASP A 512 50.18 39.76 -49.46
N LEU A 513 50.50 39.94 -48.16
CA LEU A 513 50.42 41.12 -47.30
C LEU A 513 49.13 41.40 -46.48
N LEU A 514 49.36 41.31 -45.16
CA LEU A 514 48.84 42.07 -43.98
C LEU A 514 48.27 43.50 -44.27
N PRO A 515 47.60 44.26 -43.34
CA PRO A 515 47.51 44.14 -41.87
C PRO A 515 46.15 44.53 -41.21
N SER A 516 46.17 44.50 -39.87
CA SER A 516 45.28 45.10 -38.83
C SER A 516 44.62 46.47 -39.10
N ALA A 517 43.39 46.67 -38.60
CA ALA A 517 42.99 47.77 -37.67
C ALA A 517 41.45 47.93 -37.50
N GLY A 518 40.99 47.97 -36.24
CA GLY A 518 40.30 49.16 -35.68
C GLY A 518 38.79 49.41 -35.88
N LYS A 519 38.07 49.33 -34.74
CA LYS A 519 37.02 50.25 -34.22
C LYS A 519 35.53 50.09 -34.64
N SER A 520 34.77 49.57 -33.67
CA SER A 520 33.47 50.05 -33.12
C SER A 520 32.50 50.84 -33.99
N ALA A 521 31.26 50.34 -34.13
CA ALA A 521 30.09 50.83 -33.37
C ALA A 521 28.76 50.16 -33.84
N PHE A 522 27.79 50.18 -32.92
CA PHE A 522 26.35 49.94 -33.04
C PHE A 522 25.76 48.53 -32.84
N ALA A 523 24.84 48.52 -31.89
CA ALA A 523 24.12 47.41 -31.29
C ALA A 523 22.96 46.92 -32.16
N ALA A 524 22.76 45.60 -32.18
CA ALA A 524 21.44 44.97 -32.31
C ALA A 524 21.52 43.51 -31.83
N THR A 525 20.64 43.19 -30.89
CA THR A 525 20.30 41.88 -30.32
C THR A 525 20.37 40.70 -31.30
N ARG A 526 21.19 39.69 -31.00
CA ARG A 526 21.03 38.29 -31.46
C ARG A 526 21.74 37.31 -30.51
N ASN A 527 20.96 36.61 -29.70
CA ASN A 527 21.40 35.47 -28.91
C ASN A 527 21.78 34.31 -29.84
N ILE A 528 23.04 33.88 -29.77
CA ILE A 528 23.57 32.67 -30.40
C ILE A 528 23.28 31.50 -29.44
N PRO A 529 22.76 30.34 -29.88
CA PRO A 529 22.57 29.18 -28.99
C PRO A 529 23.92 28.53 -28.64
N PRO A 530 24.06 27.94 -27.44
CA PRO A 530 25.35 27.43 -26.98
C PRO A 530 25.70 26.10 -27.68
N GLY A 531 27.00 25.84 -27.82
CA GLY A 531 27.53 24.65 -28.52
C GLY A 531 27.28 23.31 -27.79
N PRO A 532 27.58 22.18 -28.46
CA PRO A 532 27.17 20.82 -28.06
C PRO A 532 27.68 20.35 -26.68
N LYS A 533 28.69 21.01 -26.10
CA LYS A 533 29.16 20.72 -24.73
C LYS A 533 28.21 21.25 -23.64
N SER A 534 27.43 22.30 -23.94
CA SER A 534 26.48 22.90 -23.00
C SER A 534 25.20 22.08 -22.86
N LEU A 535 24.83 21.29 -23.88
CA LEU A 535 23.61 20.46 -23.85
C LEU A 535 23.83 19.19 -23.01
N VAL A 536 25.03 18.61 -23.09
CA VAL A 536 25.44 17.47 -22.24
C VAL A 536 25.55 17.93 -20.79
N ALA A 537 26.16 19.10 -20.53
CA ALA A 537 26.20 19.69 -19.19
C ALA A 537 24.81 20.04 -18.62
N MET A 538 23.87 20.49 -19.46
CA MET A 538 22.47 20.71 -19.06
C MET A 538 21.74 19.41 -18.71
N LEU A 539 21.94 18.33 -19.47
CA LEU A 539 21.38 17.01 -19.13
C LEU A 539 21.99 16.45 -17.84
N SER A 540 23.30 16.63 -17.63
CA SER A 540 23.98 16.24 -16.38
C SER A 540 23.46 17.04 -15.18
N LEU A 541 23.28 18.37 -15.32
CA LEU A 541 22.70 19.23 -14.28
C LEU A 541 21.23 18.91 -14.00
N LEU A 542 20.45 18.49 -15.00
CA LEU A 542 19.04 18.08 -14.82
C LEU A 542 18.92 16.74 -14.12
N ILE A 543 19.83 15.80 -14.37
CA ILE A 543 19.93 14.52 -13.63
C ILE A 543 20.36 14.77 -12.18
N SER A 544 21.30 15.70 -11.94
CA SER A 544 21.71 16.10 -10.59
C SER A 544 20.63 16.92 -9.86
N ALA A 545 19.83 17.72 -10.56
CA ALA A 545 18.70 18.45 -9.99
C ALA A 545 17.52 17.54 -9.66
N ALA A 546 17.27 16.49 -10.46
CA ALA A 546 16.32 15.42 -10.14
C ALA A 546 16.78 14.58 -8.93
N ALA A 547 18.08 14.32 -8.81
CA ALA A 547 18.65 13.65 -7.63
C ALA A 547 18.61 14.54 -6.37
N ALA A 548 18.83 15.85 -6.51
CA ALA A 548 18.78 16.81 -5.39
C ALA A 548 17.34 17.11 -4.92
N THR A 549 16.35 17.05 -5.83
CA THR A 549 14.92 17.15 -5.46
C THR A 549 14.42 15.86 -4.81
N LEU A 550 14.91 14.68 -5.22
CA LEU A 550 14.71 13.42 -4.47
C LEU A 550 15.35 13.48 -3.07
N ALA A 551 16.55 14.08 -2.94
CA ALA A 551 17.22 14.24 -1.64
C ALA A 551 16.53 15.25 -0.70
N SER A 552 15.67 16.13 -1.23
CA SER A 552 14.93 17.13 -0.43
C SER A 552 13.50 16.69 -0.10
N ALA A 553 12.97 15.65 -0.77
CA ALA A 553 11.73 14.95 -0.42
C ALA A 553 11.94 13.80 0.59
N LEU A 554 13.20 13.61 1.02
CA LEU A 554 13.65 12.53 1.90
C LEU A 554 13.48 12.83 3.40
N GLU A 555 12.72 13.86 3.78
CA GLU A 555 12.44 14.17 5.20
C GLU A 555 10.93 14.33 5.48
N LEU A 556 10.24 13.18 5.54
CA LEU A 556 9.17 12.91 6.52
C LEU A 556 9.31 11.42 6.91
N PRO A 557 9.37 11.03 8.20
CA PRO A 557 9.72 9.65 8.57
C PRO A 557 8.55 8.69 8.32
N GLN A 558 8.80 7.61 7.57
CA GLN A 558 7.88 6.46 7.51
C GLN A 558 8.34 5.43 8.53
N GLY A 559 7.72 5.39 9.72
CA GLY A 559 8.07 4.43 10.77
C GLY A 559 7.30 4.62 12.07
N TYR A 560 7.39 3.61 12.94
CA TYR A 560 6.81 3.64 14.29
C TYR A 560 7.43 4.74 15.18
N SER A 561 8.64 5.19 14.85
CA SER A 561 9.33 6.27 15.55
C SER A 561 8.54 7.61 15.54
N PRO A 562 8.64 8.41 16.60
CA PRO A 562 8.15 9.79 16.59
C PRO A 562 8.89 10.66 15.56
N ASP A 563 8.18 11.64 15.02
CA ASP A 563 8.63 12.50 13.94
C ASP A 563 9.24 13.81 14.48
N PRO A 564 10.47 14.18 14.08
CA PRO A 564 11.10 15.41 14.55
C PRO A 564 10.51 16.63 13.85
N VAL A 565 10.13 17.65 14.63
CA VAL A 565 9.56 18.91 14.16
C VAL A 565 10.14 20.11 14.91
N SER A 566 9.97 21.32 14.38
CA SER A 566 10.30 22.54 15.12
C SER A 566 9.33 22.78 16.27
N CYS A 567 9.85 23.17 17.43
CA CYS A 567 9.02 23.43 18.61
C CYS A 567 8.11 24.66 18.40
N PRO A 568 6.82 24.57 18.76
CA PRO A 568 5.91 25.69 18.67
C PRO A 568 6.20 26.73 19.76
N THR A 569 6.10 28.01 19.41
CA THR A 569 6.34 29.13 20.33
C THR A 569 5.11 29.58 21.10
N ASN A 570 3.90 29.30 20.58
CA ASN A 570 2.63 29.76 21.14
C ASN A 570 1.81 28.63 21.79
N LEU A 571 2.41 27.46 22.02
CA LEU A 571 1.72 26.33 22.64
C LEU A 571 1.76 26.46 24.16
N SER A 572 0.60 26.28 24.81
CA SER A 572 0.55 26.02 26.25
C SER A 572 0.84 24.54 26.48
N TRP A 573 2.02 24.26 27.04
CA TRP A 573 2.51 22.90 27.22
C TRP A 573 1.87 22.17 28.41
N ILE A 574 1.42 22.92 29.41
CA ILE A 574 0.87 22.39 30.65
C ILE A 574 -0.35 23.22 31.05
N ARG A 575 -1.45 22.54 31.42
CA ARG A 575 -2.56 23.14 32.15
C ARG A 575 -2.77 22.44 33.51
N PRO A 576 -3.26 23.16 34.53
CA PRO A 576 -3.73 22.54 35.77
C PRO A 576 -5.01 21.72 35.58
N ALA A 577 -5.18 20.66 36.39
CA ALA A 577 -6.36 19.79 36.42
C ALA A 577 -7.56 20.39 37.19
N VAL A 578 -7.93 21.64 36.92
CA VAL A 578 -9.02 22.35 37.63
C VAL A 578 -10.36 22.36 36.87
N GLY A 579 -10.34 21.98 35.59
CA GLY A 579 -11.49 21.99 34.68
C GLY A 579 -11.15 21.26 33.39
N LEU A 580 -12.00 21.34 32.37
CA LEU A 580 -11.71 20.81 31.04
C LEU A 580 -10.71 21.70 30.29
N SER A 581 -9.94 21.12 29.36
CA SER A 581 -9.22 21.94 28.40
C SER A 581 -10.18 22.75 27.55
N ARG A 582 -9.68 23.85 26.96
CA ARG A 582 -10.47 24.66 26.03
C ARG A 582 -11.02 23.82 24.87
N ASP A 583 -10.18 22.92 24.34
CA ASP A 583 -10.53 22.11 23.17
C ASP A 583 -11.56 21.04 23.53
N GLU A 584 -11.42 20.35 24.67
CA GLU A 584 -12.45 19.43 25.15
C GLU A 584 -13.76 20.17 25.45
N ALA A 585 -13.73 21.30 26.15
CA ALA A 585 -14.93 22.07 26.47
C ALA A 585 -15.67 22.54 25.21
N GLN A 586 -14.94 23.03 24.20
CA GLN A 586 -15.51 23.43 22.92
C GLN A 586 -16.10 22.23 22.15
N TRP A 587 -15.39 21.09 22.17
CA TRP A 587 -15.84 19.89 21.50
C TRP A 587 -17.11 19.31 22.15
N VAL A 588 -17.16 19.26 23.48
CA VAL A 588 -18.33 18.81 24.26
C VAL A 588 -19.53 19.69 23.98
N GLU A 589 -19.35 21.02 23.92
CA GLU A 589 -20.43 21.94 23.59
C GLU A 589 -20.97 21.72 22.16
N GLY A 590 -20.09 21.45 21.20
CA GLY A 590 -20.48 21.04 19.85
C GLY A 590 -21.24 19.70 19.83
N ARG A 591 -20.77 18.72 20.61
CA ARG A 591 -21.38 17.39 20.73
C ARG A 591 -22.78 17.44 21.34
N LYS A 592 -23.06 18.32 22.30
CA LYS A 592 -24.41 18.50 22.87
C LYS A 592 -25.48 18.79 21.81
N ASN A 593 -25.13 19.51 20.73
CA ASN A 593 -26.07 19.76 19.63
C ASN A 593 -26.44 18.49 18.86
N VAL A 594 -25.48 17.57 18.67
CA VAL A 594 -25.72 16.27 18.04
C VAL A 594 -26.54 15.37 18.97
N ILE A 595 -26.20 15.38 20.28
CA ILE A 595 -26.91 14.61 21.30
C ILE A 595 -28.39 14.99 21.37
N LEU A 596 -28.76 16.26 21.22
CA LEU A 596 -30.18 16.66 21.21
C LEU A 596 -30.98 15.91 20.13
N GLY A 597 -30.42 15.76 18.93
CA GLY A 597 -31.07 15.07 17.82
C GLY A 597 -31.14 13.56 18.01
N SER A 598 -30.04 12.94 18.44
CA SER A 598 -30.00 11.49 18.69
C SER A 598 -30.85 11.09 19.90
N LEU A 599 -30.85 11.89 20.97
CA LEU A 599 -31.68 11.68 22.15
C LEU A 599 -33.17 11.84 21.85
N ASP A 600 -33.57 12.82 21.03
CA ASP A 600 -34.96 12.96 20.57
C ASP A 600 -35.43 11.71 19.81
N ALA A 601 -34.63 11.26 18.83
CA ALA A 601 -34.93 10.05 18.07
C ALA A 601 -34.98 8.80 18.97
N TYR A 602 -34.08 8.70 19.94
CA TYR A 602 -34.03 7.61 20.91
C TYR A 602 -35.28 7.57 21.80
N LEU A 603 -35.61 8.66 22.46
CA LEU A 603 -36.76 8.72 23.38
C LEU A 603 -38.09 8.50 22.65
N LYS A 604 -38.26 9.03 21.44
CA LYS A 604 -39.44 8.75 20.60
C LYS A 604 -39.58 7.27 20.26
N ARG A 605 -38.46 6.55 20.10
CA ARG A 605 -38.47 5.11 19.83
C ARG A 605 -38.92 4.28 21.03
N LEU A 606 -38.63 4.75 22.25
CA LEU A 606 -39.05 4.08 23.48
C LEU A 606 -40.57 4.12 23.67
N ASN A 607 -41.24 5.17 23.17
CA ASN A 607 -42.68 5.37 23.30
C ASN A 607 -43.16 5.31 24.76
N LEU A 608 -42.53 6.12 25.61
CA LEU A 608 -42.87 6.28 27.02
C LEU A 608 -44.29 6.87 27.17
N ASP A 609 -45.14 6.24 27.98
CA ASP A 609 -46.58 6.56 28.05
C ASP A 609 -46.87 7.92 28.72
N ASP A 610 -46.03 8.34 29.66
CA ASP A 610 -46.24 9.53 30.49
C ASP A 610 -45.09 10.55 30.40
N PHE A 611 -44.36 10.54 29.28
CA PHE A 611 -43.23 11.43 29.02
C PHE A 611 -43.40 12.22 27.71
N ASP A 612 -43.48 13.55 27.81
CA ASP A 612 -43.50 14.43 26.63
C ASP A 612 -42.08 14.70 26.13
N THR A 613 -41.65 13.93 25.13
CA THR A 613 -40.32 14.07 24.52
C THR A 613 -40.11 15.43 23.88
N ASP A 614 -41.10 15.97 23.16
CA ASP A 614 -40.95 17.24 22.45
C ASP A 614 -40.79 18.41 23.44
N GLU A 615 -41.54 18.39 24.56
CA GLU A 615 -41.36 19.35 25.65
C GLU A 615 -39.97 19.24 26.29
N TYR A 616 -39.53 18.02 26.62
CA TYR A 616 -38.24 17.79 27.23
C TYR A 616 -37.08 18.28 26.36
N ILE A 617 -37.05 17.90 25.07
CA ILE A 617 -36.02 18.32 24.12
C ILE A 617 -36.05 19.84 23.92
N SER A 618 -37.24 20.46 23.86
CA SER A 618 -37.37 21.92 23.79
C SER A 618 -36.78 22.61 25.01
N ARG A 619 -37.03 22.10 26.22
CA ARG A 619 -36.49 22.66 27.46
C ARG A 619 -34.98 22.47 27.58
N LEU A 620 -34.43 21.32 27.16
CA LEU A 620 -32.97 21.10 27.11
C LEU A 620 -32.29 22.14 26.22
N ASN A 621 -32.83 22.38 25.03
CA ASN A 621 -32.30 23.36 24.09
C ASN A 621 -32.37 24.80 24.66
N ASN A 622 -33.50 25.18 25.24
CA ASN A 622 -33.70 26.51 25.81
C ASN A 622 -32.84 26.81 27.04
N THR A 623 -32.50 25.78 27.83
CA THR A 623 -31.71 25.92 29.07
C THR A 623 -30.23 25.55 28.90
N SER A 624 -29.87 25.00 27.73
CA SER A 624 -28.54 24.45 27.43
C SER A 624 -28.09 23.38 28.44
N GLN A 625 -29.04 22.54 28.89
CA GLN A 625 -28.83 21.51 29.93
C GLN A 625 -28.78 20.08 29.36
N THR A 626 -28.40 19.91 28.09
CA THR A 626 -28.27 18.58 27.44
C THR A 626 -27.47 17.61 28.34
N PRO A 627 -28.00 16.41 28.63
CA PRO A 627 -27.32 15.46 29.50
C PRO A 627 -25.99 14.99 28.90
N ILE A 628 -25.01 14.76 29.76
CA ILE A 628 -23.72 14.19 29.38
C ILE A 628 -23.72 12.72 29.76
N MET A 629 -23.56 11.85 28.77
CA MET A 629 -23.59 10.41 28.98
C MET A 629 -22.27 9.77 28.57
N GLY A 630 -21.95 8.62 29.16
CA GLY A 630 -20.77 7.89 28.78
C GLY A 630 -20.91 6.38 28.89
N MET A 631 -19.91 5.69 28.35
CA MET A 631 -19.76 4.24 28.42
C MET A 631 -18.33 3.93 28.88
N ALA A 632 -18.16 2.93 29.72
CA ALA A 632 -16.87 2.43 30.18
C ALA A 632 -16.79 0.92 29.92
N ILE A 633 -15.80 0.49 29.14
CA ILE A 633 -15.56 -0.93 28.82
C ILE A 633 -14.37 -1.40 29.65
N SER A 634 -14.59 -2.42 30.50
CA SER A 634 -13.56 -2.91 31.42
C SER A 634 -12.39 -3.58 30.71
N GLY A 635 -11.32 -3.85 31.45
CA GLY A 635 -10.26 -4.72 30.99
C GLY A 635 -10.64 -6.20 31.01
N GLY A 636 -10.17 -6.96 30.02
CA GLY A 636 -10.38 -8.41 29.93
C GLY A 636 -9.76 -9.07 28.70
N GLY A 637 -8.70 -8.48 28.15
CA GLY A 637 -8.04 -8.95 26.92
C GLY A 637 -9.00 -9.07 25.74
N PHE A 638 -8.83 -10.13 24.93
CA PHE A 638 -9.68 -10.40 23.76
C PHE A 638 -11.15 -10.59 24.13
N GLY A 639 -11.45 -11.24 25.26
CA GLY A 639 -12.82 -11.42 25.75
C GLY A 639 -13.56 -10.09 25.90
N SER A 640 -12.99 -9.16 26.67
CA SER A 640 -13.61 -7.83 26.88
C SER A 640 -13.67 -7.01 25.59
N ALA A 641 -12.66 -7.11 24.72
CA ALA A 641 -12.68 -6.41 23.44
C ALA A 641 -13.89 -6.84 22.58
N TYR A 642 -14.18 -8.14 22.52
CA TYR A 642 -15.31 -8.67 21.77
C TYR A 642 -16.64 -8.43 22.47
N THR A 643 -16.75 -8.70 23.78
CA THR A 643 -18.01 -8.47 24.52
C THR A 643 -18.38 -6.98 24.56
N GLY A 644 -17.40 -6.10 24.75
CA GLY A 644 -17.57 -4.64 24.67
C GLY A 644 -17.96 -4.16 23.26
N THR A 645 -17.48 -4.81 22.20
CA THR A 645 -17.93 -4.53 20.82
C THR A 645 -19.40 -4.94 20.62
N GLY A 646 -19.81 -6.07 21.20
CA GLY A 646 -21.22 -6.49 21.24
C GLY A 646 -22.12 -5.49 21.98
N LEU A 647 -21.64 -4.87 23.07
CA LEU A 647 -22.33 -3.76 23.73
C LEU A 647 -22.50 -2.55 22.80
N ILE A 648 -21.42 -2.12 22.12
CA ILE A 648 -21.49 -1.00 21.17
C ILE A 648 -22.53 -1.31 20.08
N ARG A 649 -22.51 -2.53 19.54
CA ARG A 649 -23.46 -3.02 18.53
C ARG A 649 -24.92 -2.92 18.99
N ALA A 650 -25.20 -3.24 20.26
CA ALA A 650 -26.56 -3.23 20.82
C ALA A 650 -27.13 -1.82 21.04
N LEU A 651 -26.28 -0.78 21.06
CA LEU A 651 -26.68 0.59 21.34
C LEU A 651 -26.62 1.52 20.12
N ASP A 652 -26.23 0.99 18.96
CA ASP A 652 -25.99 1.74 17.72
C ASP A 652 -27.27 1.86 16.87
N ASP A 653 -27.81 3.07 16.70
CA ASP A 653 -29.01 3.28 15.85
C ASP A 653 -28.77 3.09 14.35
N ARG A 654 -27.52 2.94 13.91
CA ARG A 654 -27.20 2.63 12.52
C ARG A 654 -27.50 1.17 12.18
N LEU A 655 -27.69 0.34 13.22
CA LEU A 655 -27.99 -1.09 13.09
C LEU A 655 -29.50 -1.34 13.26
N PRO A 656 -30.19 -1.94 12.26
CA PRO A 656 -31.62 -2.22 12.35
C PRO A 656 -32.02 -3.07 13.57
N ALA A 657 -31.20 -4.06 13.94
CA ALA A 657 -31.47 -4.95 15.07
C ALA A 657 -31.56 -4.17 16.40
N ALA A 658 -30.63 -3.24 16.65
CA ALA A 658 -30.65 -2.42 17.86
C ALA A 658 -31.87 -1.47 17.90
N ASN A 659 -32.29 -0.95 16.75
CA ASN A 659 -33.51 -0.15 16.66
C ASN A 659 -34.77 -0.99 16.92
N GLU A 660 -34.84 -2.22 16.41
CA GLU A 660 -35.98 -3.12 16.65
C GLU A 660 -36.14 -3.44 18.15
N GLN A 661 -35.01 -3.58 18.86
CA GLN A 661 -35.00 -3.75 20.32
C GLN A 661 -35.12 -2.44 21.12
N ARG A 662 -35.28 -1.31 20.42
CA ARG A 662 -35.46 0.03 21.00
C ARG A 662 -34.28 0.52 21.85
N THR A 663 -33.12 -0.12 21.80
CA THR A 663 -31.89 0.26 22.51
C THR A 663 -30.94 1.11 21.65
N GLY A 664 -31.07 1.04 20.31
CA GLY A 664 -30.27 1.82 19.37
C GLY A 664 -30.45 3.33 19.53
N GLY A 665 -29.36 4.10 19.51
CA GLY A 665 -29.37 5.57 19.61
C GLY A 665 -28.78 6.08 20.92
N LEU A 666 -28.66 5.22 21.94
CA LEU A 666 -27.90 5.53 23.15
C LEU A 666 -26.43 5.79 22.83
N LEU A 667 -25.80 5.01 21.95
CA LEU A 667 -24.41 5.23 21.53
C LEU A 667 -24.23 6.61 20.89
N GLN A 668 -25.14 7.00 20.00
CA GLN A 668 -25.15 8.32 19.36
C GLN A 668 -25.43 9.46 20.35
N SER A 669 -26.02 9.15 21.50
CA SER A 669 -26.30 10.13 22.57
C SER A 669 -25.15 10.26 23.58
N MET A 670 -24.12 9.39 23.52
CA MET A 670 -22.98 9.46 24.45
C MET A 670 -21.99 10.56 24.09
N THR A 671 -21.44 11.21 25.11
CA THR A 671 -20.34 12.16 25.01
C THR A 671 -18.98 11.47 25.11
N TYR A 672 -18.87 10.45 25.98
CA TYR A 672 -17.59 9.80 26.31
C TYR A 672 -17.64 8.29 26.12
N LEU A 673 -16.52 7.72 25.68
CA LEU A 673 -16.28 6.28 25.60
C LEU A 673 -14.93 5.98 26.25
N SER A 674 -14.91 5.34 27.42
CA SER A 674 -13.65 4.98 28.08
C SER A 674 -13.32 3.50 27.97
N GLY A 675 -12.04 3.21 27.92
CA GLY A 675 -11.49 1.87 27.82
C GLY A 675 -10.15 1.76 28.54
N LEU A 676 -9.87 0.60 29.11
CA LEU A 676 -8.54 0.22 29.58
C LEU A 676 -8.28 -1.25 29.22
N SER A 677 -7.02 -1.68 29.17
CA SER A 677 -6.67 -3.07 28.84
C SER A 677 -7.38 -3.54 27.56
N GLY A 678 -7.95 -4.75 27.53
CA GLY A 678 -8.77 -5.22 26.40
C GLY A 678 -9.92 -4.28 25.98
N GLY A 679 -10.57 -3.59 26.92
CA GLY A 679 -11.62 -2.61 26.62
C GLY A 679 -11.10 -1.33 25.94
N SER A 680 -9.80 -1.04 26.05
CA SER A 680 -9.17 0.05 25.30
C SER A 680 -9.14 -0.22 23.80
N TRP A 681 -9.17 -1.50 23.38
CA TRP A 681 -9.06 -1.87 21.97
C TRP A 681 -10.25 -1.35 21.15
N PRO A 682 -11.53 -1.65 21.48
CA PRO A 682 -12.66 -1.01 20.80
C PRO A 682 -12.73 0.50 21.04
N ALA A 683 -12.36 0.98 22.25
CA ALA A 683 -12.38 2.41 22.57
C ALA A 683 -11.38 3.24 21.75
N VAL A 684 -10.27 2.65 21.28
CA VAL A 684 -9.31 3.28 20.36
C VAL A 684 -9.64 2.95 18.90
N SER A 685 -10.00 1.71 18.60
CA SER A 685 -10.25 1.19 17.24
C SER A 685 -11.35 1.97 16.53
N PHE A 686 -12.55 2.07 17.15
CA PHE A 686 -13.69 2.74 16.54
C PHE A 686 -13.37 4.21 16.22
N PRO A 687 -12.96 5.05 17.19
CA PRO A 687 -12.63 6.45 16.90
C PRO A 687 -11.47 6.62 15.91
N SER A 688 -10.43 5.77 15.99
CA SER A 688 -9.28 5.84 15.07
C SER A 688 -9.67 5.48 13.64
N TYR A 689 -10.77 4.72 13.45
CA TYR A 689 -11.31 4.40 12.12
C TYR A 689 -12.47 5.30 11.69
N ASN A 690 -12.54 6.54 12.21
CA ASN A 690 -13.63 7.48 11.91
C ASN A 690 -15.02 6.93 12.31
N PHE A 691 -15.07 6.09 13.35
CA PHE A 691 -16.26 5.59 14.02
C PHE A 691 -17.26 4.84 13.11
N PRO A 692 -16.85 3.69 12.52
CA PRO A 692 -17.74 2.81 11.78
C PRO A 692 -18.79 2.17 12.70
N THR A 693 -19.71 1.40 12.13
CA THR A 693 -20.56 0.47 12.89
C THR A 693 -19.74 -0.74 13.36
N ALA A 694 -20.26 -1.49 14.33
CA ALA A 694 -19.61 -2.71 14.81
C ALA A 694 -19.49 -3.78 13.71
N ASP A 695 -20.49 -3.90 12.85
CA ASP A 695 -20.45 -4.86 11.73
C ASP A 695 -19.36 -4.47 10.70
N GLU A 696 -19.23 -3.18 10.37
CA GLU A 696 -18.22 -2.68 9.43
C GLU A 696 -16.76 -2.81 9.94
N ILE A 697 -16.53 -2.65 11.24
CA ILE A 697 -15.17 -2.75 11.80
C ILE A 697 -14.73 -4.21 11.99
N VAL A 698 -15.67 -5.10 12.31
CA VAL A 698 -15.39 -6.53 12.45
C VAL A 698 -15.08 -7.17 11.10
N ASP A 699 -15.61 -6.63 9.99
CA ASP A 699 -15.21 -7.06 8.64
C ASP A 699 -13.72 -6.82 8.35
N TYR A 700 -13.07 -5.89 9.07
CA TYR A 700 -11.62 -5.66 8.99
C TYR A 700 -10.81 -6.60 9.88
N TRP A 701 -11.41 -7.11 10.95
CA TRP A 701 -10.76 -7.99 11.92
C TRP A 701 -10.53 -9.39 11.34
N GLU A 702 -9.40 -10.00 11.67
CA GLU A 702 -9.04 -11.36 11.25
C GLU A 702 -8.77 -12.22 12.50
N PRO A 703 -9.83 -12.56 13.25
CA PRO A 703 -9.70 -13.11 14.60
C PRO A 703 -9.18 -14.54 14.65
N GLU A 704 -9.17 -15.23 13.51
CA GLU A 704 -8.63 -16.59 13.36
C GLU A 704 -7.10 -16.61 13.30
N ILE A 705 -6.46 -15.43 13.25
CA ILE A 705 -5.00 -15.30 13.20
C ILE A 705 -4.46 -15.04 14.62
N ASP A 706 -3.74 -16.01 15.17
CA ASP A 706 -2.93 -15.81 16.37
C ASP A 706 -1.77 -14.85 16.10
N ARG A 707 -1.75 -13.74 16.84
CA ARG A 707 -0.78 -12.65 16.69
C ARG A 707 0.52 -12.84 17.46
N PHE A 708 0.61 -13.86 18.33
CA PHE A 708 1.70 -13.97 19.30
C PHE A 708 2.39 -15.33 19.35
N PHE A 709 1.69 -16.47 19.22
CA PHE A 709 2.27 -17.77 19.58
C PHE A 709 2.45 -18.75 18.42
N THR A 710 1.56 -18.75 17.42
CA THR A 710 1.52 -19.78 16.36
C THR A 710 1.78 -19.24 14.96
N VAL A 711 2.41 -18.05 14.83
CA VAL A 711 2.73 -17.38 13.55
C VAL A 711 3.63 -18.23 12.64
N THR A 712 3.01 -19.23 12.02
CA THR A 712 3.42 -19.98 10.84
C THR A 712 2.66 -19.47 9.61
N ASN A 713 1.59 -18.71 9.83
CA ASN A 713 0.84 -17.99 8.83
C ASN A 713 1.44 -16.60 8.63
N THR A 714 1.77 -16.29 7.39
CA THR A 714 2.66 -15.19 6.99
C THR A 714 1.95 -14.32 5.96
N SER A 715 0.65 -14.16 6.16
CA SER A 715 -0.11 -13.13 5.48
C SER A 715 0.40 -11.75 5.91
N ALA A 716 0.23 -10.75 5.04
CA ALA A 716 0.56 -9.37 5.36
C ALA A 716 -0.24 -8.83 6.58
N GLU A 717 -1.35 -9.49 6.93
CA GLU A 717 -2.18 -9.12 8.08
C GLU A 717 -1.58 -9.56 9.42
N ALA A 718 -0.82 -10.66 9.52
CA ALA A 718 -0.37 -11.21 10.81
C ALA A 718 0.80 -10.46 11.45
N ALA A 719 1.69 -9.91 10.60
CA ALA A 719 3.07 -9.54 10.88
C ALA A 719 3.91 -10.56 11.67
N THR A 720 5.14 -10.75 11.20
CA THR A 720 6.08 -11.62 11.92
C THR A 720 6.65 -10.90 13.13
N GLY A 721 7.01 -11.63 14.19
CA GLY A 721 7.71 -11.06 15.34
C GLY A 721 8.96 -10.25 14.91
N LYS A 722 9.71 -10.73 13.90
CA LYS A 722 10.82 -10.00 13.31
C LYS A 722 10.40 -8.63 12.76
N ALA A 723 9.30 -8.55 12.01
CA ALA A 723 8.81 -7.29 11.46
C ALA A 723 8.40 -6.30 12.58
N ILE A 724 7.81 -6.80 13.67
CA ILE A 724 7.49 -5.99 14.85
C ILE A 724 8.78 -5.46 15.49
N PHE A 725 9.80 -6.33 15.70
CA PHE A 725 11.10 -5.91 16.23
C PHE A 725 11.80 -4.87 15.34
N GLU A 726 11.75 -5.03 14.02
CA GLU A 726 12.27 -4.04 13.06
C GLU A 726 11.53 -2.69 13.15
N GLN A 727 10.20 -2.70 13.34
CA GLN A 727 9.40 -1.49 13.54
C GLN A 727 9.78 -0.78 14.85
N ILE A 728 9.80 -1.48 15.98
CA ILE A 728 10.11 -0.87 17.29
C ILE A 728 11.58 -0.42 17.38
N ALA A 729 12.50 -1.08 16.67
CA ALA A 729 13.89 -0.66 16.60
C ALA A 729 14.05 0.76 16.02
N THR A 730 13.16 1.20 15.14
CA THR A 730 13.19 2.59 14.63
C THR A 730 12.96 3.63 15.74
N LYS A 731 12.04 3.35 16.68
CA LYS A 731 11.78 4.18 17.87
C LYS A 731 12.99 4.18 18.81
N TYR A 732 13.59 3.01 19.05
CA TYR A 732 14.81 2.88 19.86
C TYR A 732 15.99 3.67 19.28
N LEU A 733 16.25 3.52 17.97
CA LEU A 733 17.32 4.25 17.26
C LEU A 733 17.07 5.77 17.21
N ALA A 734 15.82 6.22 17.31
CA ALA A 734 15.48 7.64 17.44
C ALA A 734 15.77 8.22 18.83
N GLY A 735 16.20 7.40 19.79
CA GLY A 735 16.57 7.79 21.16
C GLY A 735 15.43 7.69 22.17
N PHE A 736 14.34 7.00 21.84
CA PHE A 736 13.24 6.73 22.76
C PHE A 736 13.40 5.35 23.39
N GLU A 737 13.02 5.23 24.66
CA GLU A 737 12.97 3.93 25.32
C GLU A 737 11.85 3.07 24.71
N VAL A 738 12.11 1.77 24.60
CA VAL A 738 11.16 0.77 24.11
C VAL A 738 10.92 -0.29 25.17
N ALA A 739 9.69 -0.78 25.24
CA ALA A 739 9.24 -1.74 26.23
C ALA A 739 8.39 -2.83 25.58
N LEU A 740 7.97 -3.81 26.37
CA LEU A 740 7.10 -4.90 25.91
C LEU A 740 5.73 -4.38 25.45
N SER A 741 5.23 -3.28 26.02
CA SER A 741 4.07 -2.55 25.51
C SER A 741 4.19 -2.16 24.04
N ASP A 742 5.39 -1.84 23.54
CA ASP A 742 5.59 -1.56 22.12
C ASP A 742 5.32 -2.83 21.29
N TYR A 743 5.90 -3.97 21.69
CA TYR A 743 5.70 -5.24 20.98
C TYR A 743 4.24 -5.71 21.03
N LEU A 744 3.65 -5.73 22.22
CA LEU A 744 2.26 -6.11 22.45
C LEU A 744 1.31 -5.19 21.68
N GLY A 745 1.51 -3.88 21.78
CA GLY A 745 0.73 -2.86 21.09
C GLY A 745 0.78 -3.01 19.57
N ARG A 746 1.95 -3.31 18.99
CA ARG A 746 2.06 -3.64 17.57
C ARG A 746 1.30 -4.91 17.23
N GLY A 747 1.42 -5.98 18.02
CA GLY A 747 0.69 -7.23 17.82
C GLY A 747 -0.83 -7.04 17.82
N PHE A 748 -1.37 -6.34 18.84
CA PHE A 748 -2.80 -6.01 18.91
C PHE A 748 -3.26 -5.11 17.77
N ALA A 749 -2.41 -4.19 17.31
CA ALA A 749 -2.78 -3.24 16.28
C ALA A 749 -3.04 -3.86 14.90
N TYR A 750 -2.48 -5.04 14.60
CA TYR A 750 -2.80 -5.76 13.37
C TYR A 750 -4.25 -6.25 13.30
N GLU A 751 -4.89 -6.43 14.45
CA GLU A 751 -6.33 -6.73 14.54
C GLU A 751 -7.14 -5.43 14.70
N PHE A 752 -6.82 -4.65 15.72
CA PHE A 752 -7.72 -3.59 16.18
C PHE A 752 -7.46 -2.21 15.58
N ILE A 753 -6.31 -1.96 14.93
CA ILE A 753 -6.05 -0.64 14.33
C ILE A 753 -6.12 -0.75 12.80
N PRO A 754 -7.04 -0.02 12.16
CA PRO A 754 -7.18 -0.04 10.71
C PRO A 754 -5.95 0.54 10.01
N GLY A 755 -5.68 0.01 8.81
CA GLY A 755 -4.68 0.56 7.89
C GLY A 755 -3.43 -0.29 7.78
N GLN A 756 -2.57 0.08 6.83
CA GLN A 756 -1.41 -0.72 6.45
C GLN A 756 -0.52 -1.03 7.65
N SER A 757 -0.14 -2.30 7.76
CA SER A 757 0.69 -2.84 8.84
C SER A 757 0.09 -2.54 10.23
N GLY A 758 -1.20 -2.76 10.47
CA GLY A 758 -1.84 -2.47 11.76
C GLY A 758 -1.75 -0.99 12.14
N GLY A 759 -2.08 -0.12 11.18
CA GLY A 759 -2.07 1.34 11.35
C GLY A 759 -0.76 1.92 11.90
N LEU A 760 0.38 1.54 11.32
CA LEU A 760 1.72 1.91 11.79
C LEU A 760 1.90 3.42 12.06
N ASN A 761 1.28 4.26 11.24
CA ASN A 761 1.38 5.72 11.32
C ASN A 761 0.18 6.38 12.02
N THR A 762 -0.83 5.60 12.42
CA THR A 762 -2.06 6.12 13.05
C THR A 762 -1.74 6.64 14.45
N THR A 763 -2.07 7.91 14.72
CA THR A 763 -1.87 8.54 16.03
C THR A 763 -3.20 8.76 16.73
N PHE A 764 -3.20 8.67 18.06
CA PHE A 764 -4.39 8.85 18.87
C PHE A 764 -4.88 10.31 18.85
N SER A 765 -3.97 11.27 18.92
CA SER A 765 -4.29 12.69 18.71
C SER A 765 -4.75 13.01 17.29
N GLY A 766 -4.47 12.13 16.33
CA GLY A 766 -4.93 12.22 14.95
C GLY A 766 -6.44 12.06 14.78
N ILE A 767 -7.14 11.47 15.76
CA ILE A 767 -8.61 11.36 15.80
C ILE A 767 -9.27 12.73 15.64
N ARG A 768 -8.65 13.80 16.15
CA ARG A 768 -9.14 15.19 16.03
C ARG A 768 -9.29 15.68 14.60
N ASN A 769 -8.59 15.05 13.65
CA ASN A 769 -8.62 15.41 12.23
C ASN A 769 -9.65 14.60 11.43
N LEU A 770 -10.32 13.62 12.06
CA LEU A 770 -11.29 12.76 11.40
C LEU A 770 -12.65 13.45 11.29
N SER A 771 -13.31 13.27 10.15
CA SER A 771 -14.57 13.95 9.82
C SER A 771 -15.67 13.75 10.87
N ASN A 772 -15.86 12.54 11.38
CA ASN A 772 -16.88 12.25 12.38
C ASN A 772 -16.52 12.84 13.74
N PHE A 773 -15.25 13.02 14.07
CA PHE A 773 -14.86 13.70 15.30
C PHE A 773 -15.05 15.22 15.19
N ILE A 774 -14.66 15.82 14.06
CA ILE A 774 -14.86 17.24 13.76
C ILE A 774 -16.36 17.59 13.78
N ASN A 775 -17.20 16.71 13.22
CA ASN A 775 -18.66 16.90 13.17
C ASN A 775 -19.37 16.40 14.44
N HIS A 776 -18.62 16.07 15.50
CA HIS A 776 -19.14 15.59 16.78
C HIS A 776 -20.11 14.40 16.64
N GLN A 777 -19.86 13.47 15.72
CA GLN A 777 -20.70 12.29 15.42
C GLN A 777 -20.30 11.04 16.20
N MET A 778 -19.15 11.04 16.89
CA MET A 778 -18.69 9.96 17.76
C MET A 778 -18.49 10.46 19.20
N PRO A 779 -18.60 9.60 20.24
CA PRO A 779 -18.14 9.93 21.58
C PRO A 779 -16.62 10.11 21.62
N MET A 780 -16.12 10.95 22.53
CA MET A 780 -14.69 11.15 22.70
C MET A 780 -14.07 9.99 23.49
N PRO A 781 -12.98 9.37 22.99
CA PRO A 781 -12.32 8.30 23.72
C PRO A 781 -11.50 8.81 24.91
N ILE A 782 -11.56 8.08 26.02
CA ILE A 782 -10.71 8.28 27.22
C ILE A 782 -10.04 6.95 27.55
N ILE A 783 -8.71 6.89 27.50
CA ILE A 783 -7.95 5.69 27.84
C ILE A 783 -7.29 5.90 29.20
N HIS A 784 -7.43 4.91 30.11
CA HIS A 784 -6.77 4.95 31.42
C HIS A 784 -5.48 4.15 31.41
N LEU A 785 -4.44 4.74 32.01
CA LEU A 785 -3.14 4.15 32.29
C LEU A 785 -2.82 4.33 33.78
N ALA A 786 -2.03 3.45 34.38
CA ALA A 786 -1.55 3.62 35.75
C ALA A 786 -0.05 3.90 35.78
N SER A 787 0.44 4.70 36.74
CA SER A 787 1.88 4.84 36.98
C SER A 787 2.40 3.86 38.01
N VAL A 788 3.69 3.52 37.85
CA VAL A 788 4.46 2.72 38.79
C VAL A 788 5.60 3.57 39.34
N GLU A 789 5.62 3.74 40.66
CA GLU A 789 6.59 4.57 41.36
C GLU A 789 7.68 3.73 42.05
N PRO A 790 8.89 4.29 42.28
CA PRO A 790 9.99 3.56 42.93
C PRO A 790 9.70 3.08 44.35
N GLU A 791 8.75 3.70 45.04
CA GLU A 791 8.26 3.33 46.37
C GLU A 791 7.21 2.20 46.38
N ASP A 792 6.72 1.81 45.19
CA ASP A 792 5.77 0.72 45.07
C ASP A 792 6.35 -0.62 45.51
N ALA A 793 5.46 -1.59 45.76
CA ALA A 793 5.86 -2.90 46.25
C ALA A 793 6.68 -3.65 45.18
N GLU A 794 7.89 -4.09 45.55
CA GLU A 794 8.80 -4.83 44.67
C GLU A 794 8.73 -6.34 44.93
N TYR A 795 8.59 -7.12 43.86
CA TYR A 795 8.61 -8.56 43.82
C TYR A 795 9.47 -9.02 42.64
N TYR A 796 10.47 -9.89 42.87
CA TYR A 796 11.35 -10.40 41.80
C TYR A 796 11.88 -9.29 40.85
N ASP A 797 12.38 -8.19 41.41
CA ASP A 797 12.91 -7.02 40.68
C ASP A 797 11.87 -6.24 39.83
N LEU A 798 10.57 -6.51 40.04
CA LEU A 798 9.44 -5.84 39.42
C LEU A 798 8.56 -5.15 40.47
N LEU A 799 8.14 -3.93 40.15
CA LEU A 799 7.28 -3.06 40.92
C LEU A 799 5.82 -3.28 40.50
N VAL A 800 4.93 -3.20 41.48
CA VAL A 800 3.49 -3.35 41.32
C VAL A 800 2.80 -2.10 41.85
N PRO A 801 1.99 -1.39 41.03
CA PRO A 801 1.40 -0.12 41.44
C PRO A 801 0.48 -0.30 42.65
N ALA A 802 0.52 0.67 43.56
CA ALA A 802 -0.43 0.71 44.67
C ALA A 802 -1.88 0.89 44.17
N SER A 803 -2.85 0.44 44.96
CA SER A 803 -4.28 0.58 44.63
C SER A 803 -4.77 2.04 44.57
N ASN A 804 -4.02 2.96 45.18
CA ASN A 804 -4.23 4.40 45.13
C ASN A 804 -3.18 5.11 44.26
N GLY A 805 -2.50 4.38 43.36
CA GLY A 805 -1.56 4.94 42.40
C GLY A 805 -2.21 5.94 41.43
N THR A 806 -1.39 6.75 40.77
CA THR A 806 -1.88 7.79 39.87
C THR A 806 -2.48 7.16 38.61
N ILE A 807 -3.74 7.49 38.32
CA ILE A 807 -4.41 7.11 37.07
C ILE A 807 -4.31 8.27 36.09
N PHE A 808 -3.73 8.01 34.93
CA PHE A 808 -3.62 8.95 33.83
C PHE A 808 -4.78 8.79 32.84
N ASP A 809 -5.42 9.91 32.54
CA ASP A 809 -6.35 10.07 31.44
C ASP A 809 -5.56 10.40 30.16
N LEU A 810 -5.80 9.62 29.11
CA LEU A 810 -5.34 9.91 27.76
C LEU A 810 -6.54 10.14 26.83
N THR A 811 -6.63 11.35 26.30
CA THR A 811 -7.66 11.75 25.32
C THR A 811 -6.99 12.20 24.00
N PRO A 812 -7.74 12.35 22.89
CA PRO A 812 -7.17 12.92 21.67
C PRO A 812 -6.59 14.33 21.85
N PHE A 813 -7.06 15.08 22.85
CA PHE A 813 -6.59 16.44 23.14
C PHE A 813 -5.39 16.46 24.08
N GLU A 814 -5.45 15.70 25.18
CA GLU A 814 -4.50 15.82 26.28
C GLU A 814 -4.32 14.53 27.10
N PHE A 815 -3.16 14.48 27.76
CA PHE A 815 -2.69 13.43 28.64
C PHE A 815 -2.32 14.01 30.00
N GLY A 816 -2.73 13.38 31.08
CA GLY A 816 -2.43 13.84 32.43
C GLY A 816 -3.27 13.13 33.47
N ALA A 817 -3.20 13.61 34.70
CA ALA A 817 -3.99 13.07 35.79
C ALA A 817 -4.74 14.18 36.52
N TRP A 818 -5.89 13.80 37.08
CA TRP A 818 -6.73 14.67 37.89
C TRP A 818 -6.21 14.76 39.34
N ASP A 819 -5.63 13.67 39.81
CA ASP A 819 -5.13 13.48 41.17
C ASP A 819 -3.88 12.59 41.23
N GLY A 820 -3.46 12.20 42.44
CA GLY A 820 -2.23 11.45 42.67
C GLY A 820 -0.99 12.34 42.65
N GLU A 821 0.09 11.88 42.00
CA GLU A 821 1.34 12.64 41.92
C GLU A 821 1.31 13.78 40.89
N VAL A 822 0.26 13.87 40.08
CA VAL A 822 0.12 14.85 38.99
C VAL A 822 -1.27 15.48 39.01
N HIS A 823 -1.32 16.81 39.08
CA HIS A 823 -2.55 17.59 38.95
C HIS A 823 -2.51 18.48 37.71
N ALA A 824 -2.13 17.90 36.58
CA ALA A 824 -1.86 18.64 35.35
C ALA A 824 -2.03 17.78 34.10
N PHE A 825 -2.26 18.46 32.98
CA PHE A 825 -2.40 17.87 31.65
C PHE A 825 -1.45 18.53 30.65
N THR A 826 -0.99 17.75 29.68
CA THR A 826 -0.21 18.19 28.52
C THR A 826 -0.89 17.75 27.22
N PRO A 827 -0.73 18.47 26.10
CA PRO A 827 -1.30 18.04 24.82
C PRO A 827 -0.78 16.67 24.33
N THR A 828 -1.69 15.75 23.98
CA THR A 828 -1.36 14.36 23.60
C THR A 828 -0.43 14.26 22.39
N GLU A 829 -0.64 15.14 21.39
CA GLU A 829 0.17 15.21 20.17
C GLU A 829 1.68 15.42 20.43
N TRP A 830 2.01 15.94 21.62
CA TRP A 830 3.36 16.36 21.99
C TRP A 830 3.98 15.49 23.10
N LEU A 831 3.43 14.31 23.38
CA LEU A 831 3.92 13.38 24.42
C LEU A 831 5.37 12.91 24.25
N GLY A 832 5.93 13.00 23.03
CA GLY A 832 7.32 12.66 22.77
C GLY A 832 8.35 13.65 23.34
N ASN A 833 7.93 14.69 24.07
CA ASN A 833 8.80 15.78 24.51
C ASN A 833 8.93 15.81 26.02
N GLN A 834 10.18 15.72 26.50
CA GLN A 834 10.48 15.99 27.90
C GLN A 834 10.38 17.49 28.19
N LEU A 835 9.67 17.85 29.26
CA LEU A 835 9.54 19.22 29.73
C LEU A 835 10.20 19.37 31.10
N SER A 836 10.62 20.58 31.43
CA SER A 836 11.06 20.95 32.77
C SER A 836 10.42 22.28 33.13
N ASN A 837 9.68 22.32 34.24
CA ASN A 837 8.90 23.48 34.67
C ASN A 837 7.97 24.01 33.55
N GLY A 838 7.33 23.10 32.81
CA GLY A 838 6.38 23.40 31.73
C GLY A 838 6.99 23.92 30.43
N ILE A 839 8.31 23.78 30.22
CA ILE A 839 9.00 24.22 29.00
C ILE A 839 9.80 23.05 28.41
N PRO A 840 9.82 22.84 27.08
CA PRO A 840 10.65 21.81 26.47
C PRO A 840 12.13 21.96 26.82
N VAL A 841 12.74 20.84 27.23
CA VAL A 841 14.19 20.81 27.53
C VAL A 841 15.01 21.13 26.27
N ASN A 842 14.56 20.62 25.11
CA ASN A 842 15.13 20.97 23.81
C ASN A 842 14.17 21.87 23.02
N GLN A 843 14.40 23.18 23.04
CA GLN A 843 13.54 24.14 22.33
C GLN A 843 13.78 24.20 20.82
N SER A 844 14.87 23.59 20.32
CA SER A 844 15.21 23.60 18.89
C SER A 844 14.55 22.48 18.10
N LYS A 845 14.22 21.37 18.78
CA LYS A 845 13.72 20.14 18.18
C LYS A 845 12.71 19.48 19.12
N CYS A 846 11.47 19.42 18.67
CA CYS A 846 10.38 18.73 19.35
C CYS A 846 9.95 17.50 18.52
N TRP A 847 9.10 16.67 19.10
CA TRP A 847 8.64 15.42 18.51
C TRP A 847 7.12 15.34 18.47
N LYS A 848 6.58 14.78 17.39
CA LYS A 848 5.16 14.43 17.24
C LYS A 848 5.01 12.95 16.93
N GLY A 849 3.80 12.41 17.12
CA GLY A 849 3.51 11.02 16.75
C GLY A 849 4.11 9.98 17.70
N PHE A 850 4.48 10.38 18.92
CA PHE A 850 4.77 9.43 20.00
C PHE A 850 3.52 8.67 20.43
N ASP A 851 2.37 9.33 20.37
CA ASP A 851 1.03 8.83 20.66
C ASP A 851 0.47 7.90 19.57
N ARG A 852 1.30 7.03 18.97
CA ARG A 852 0.83 6.01 18.00
C ARG A 852 -0.32 5.22 18.63
N SER A 853 -1.44 5.05 17.94
CA SER A 853 -2.61 4.33 18.49
C SER A 853 -2.25 2.91 18.92
N SER A 854 -1.28 2.26 18.25
CA SER A 854 -0.75 0.96 18.66
C SER A 854 0.02 1.02 19.99
N LEU A 855 0.77 2.08 20.26
CA LEU A 855 1.41 2.27 21.58
C LEU A 855 0.34 2.50 22.65
N VAL A 856 -0.69 3.28 22.36
CA VAL A 856 -1.77 3.57 23.32
C VAL A 856 -2.47 2.29 23.78
N ILE A 857 -2.92 1.44 22.86
CA ILE A 857 -3.54 0.14 23.22
C ILE A 857 -2.52 -0.82 23.85
N GLY A 858 -1.25 -0.73 23.46
CA GLY A 858 -0.16 -1.53 24.01
C GLY A 858 0.11 -1.20 25.47
N THR A 859 0.31 0.07 25.80
CA THR A 859 0.51 0.56 27.17
C THR A 859 -0.71 0.34 28.04
N SER A 860 -1.92 0.57 27.51
CA SER A 860 -3.16 0.36 28.29
C SER A 860 -3.42 -1.12 28.60
N ALA A 861 -2.84 -2.04 27.83
CA ALA A 861 -2.92 -3.49 28.04
C ALA A 861 -1.57 -4.11 28.47
N ASP A 862 -0.63 -3.30 28.96
CA ASP A 862 0.69 -3.76 29.41
C ASP A 862 0.63 -4.25 30.86
N ALA A 863 0.14 -5.47 31.03
CA ALA A 863 0.10 -6.17 32.32
C ALA A 863 1.26 -7.17 32.49
N PHE A 864 2.38 -6.91 31.81
CA PHE A 864 3.49 -7.86 31.72
C PHE A 864 4.14 -8.15 33.07
N ASN A 865 4.30 -7.13 33.92
CA ASN A 865 4.80 -7.30 35.28
C ASN A 865 4.02 -8.37 36.05
N PHE A 866 2.69 -8.32 36.02
CA PHE A 866 1.83 -9.31 36.65
C PHE A 866 1.93 -10.68 35.99
N TRP A 867 1.95 -10.78 34.66
CA TRP A 867 2.09 -12.06 33.96
C TRP A 867 3.43 -12.75 34.22
N TYR A 868 4.50 -11.97 34.30
CA TYR A 868 5.83 -12.47 34.64
C TYR A 868 5.87 -12.94 36.10
N LEU A 869 5.34 -12.15 37.03
CA LEU A 869 5.23 -12.53 38.45
C LEU A 869 4.41 -13.80 38.65
N GLU A 870 3.29 -13.95 37.96
CA GLU A 870 2.47 -15.16 37.98
C GLU A 870 3.28 -16.38 37.51
N SER A 871 4.05 -16.23 36.43
CA SER A 871 4.91 -17.27 35.88
C SER A 871 6.01 -17.70 36.86
N VAL A 872 6.81 -16.76 37.36
CA VAL A 872 7.98 -17.07 38.21
C VAL A 872 7.62 -17.51 39.62
N SER A 873 6.46 -17.07 40.13
CA SER A 873 5.95 -17.47 41.44
C SER A 873 5.09 -18.73 41.40
N ASN A 874 4.92 -19.36 40.22
CA ASN A 874 4.04 -20.51 40.02
C ASN A 874 2.59 -20.24 40.49
N GLY A 875 2.07 -19.06 40.18
CA GLY A 875 0.71 -18.62 40.47
C GLY A 875 0.47 -18.14 41.91
N THR A 876 1.52 -17.91 42.71
CA THR A 876 1.40 -17.48 44.11
C THR A 876 1.48 -15.96 44.31
N LEU A 877 2.12 -15.25 43.38
CA LEU A 877 2.23 -13.78 43.31
C LEU A 877 1.80 -13.30 41.92
N GLY A 878 1.50 -12.00 41.79
CA GLY A 878 0.99 -11.46 40.52
C GLY A 878 -0.47 -11.81 40.26
N GLN A 879 -1.28 -11.99 41.30
CA GLN A 879 -2.74 -12.05 41.15
C GLN A 879 -3.24 -10.63 40.87
N PHE A 880 -3.45 -10.37 39.58
CA PHE A 880 -3.99 -9.15 39.00
C PHE A 880 -5.31 -8.76 39.68
N ALA A 881 -5.71 -7.48 39.64
CA ALA A 881 -7.01 -7.00 40.12
C ALA A 881 -8.21 -7.83 39.63
N LYS A 882 -8.04 -8.52 38.49
CA LYS A 882 -8.96 -9.51 37.91
C LYS A 882 -9.13 -10.82 38.72
N ARG A 883 -8.46 -10.98 39.88
CA ARG A 883 -8.30 -12.29 40.57
C ARG A 883 -8.20 -12.12 42.09
N SER A 884 -9.37 -12.15 42.72
CA SER A 884 -9.70 -12.32 44.16
C SER A 884 -8.69 -11.87 45.24
N THR A 885 -9.15 -10.94 46.09
CA THR A 885 -8.50 -10.46 47.31
C THR A 885 -8.74 -11.34 48.54
N THR A 886 -9.21 -12.59 48.39
CA THR A 886 -9.48 -13.48 49.53
C THR A 886 -8.42 -14.59 49.67
N HIS A 887 -7.72 -14.52 50.81
CA HIS A 887 -6.76 -15.51 51.28
C HIS A 887 -7.35 -16.93 51.36
N GLU A 888 -6.45 -17.90 51.19
CA GLU A 888 -6.58 -19.35 51.41
C GLU A 888 -6.95 -20.23 50.19
N SER A 889 -5.89 -20.59 49.45
CA SER A 889 -5.61 -21.95 48.94
C SER A 889 -6.75 -22.74 48.28
N SER A 890 -6.74 -22.82 46.94
CA SER A 890 -6.35 -24.06 46.27
C SER A 890 -6.01 -23.81 44.81
N LEU A 891 -4.80 -24.25 44.44
CA LEU A 891 -4.27 -24.23 43.09
C LEU A 891 -5.08 -25.18 42.20
N THR A 892 -5.89 -24.63 41.31
CA THR A 892 -6.20 -25.30 40.04
C THR A 892 -5.64 -24.48 38.89
N LYS A 893 -4.68 -25.12 38.22
CA LYS A 893 -3.94 -24.67 37.05
C LYS A 893 -4.93 -24.24 35.96
N ARG A 894 -4.91 -22.97 35.54
CA ARG A 894 -5.55 -22.53 34.30
C ARG A 894 -4.86 -23.19 33.11
N LEU A 895 -5.62 -23.44 32.04
CA LEU A 895 -5.24 -24.30 30.91
C LEU A 895 -4.20 -23.71 29.93
N SER A 896 -3.72 -22.48 30.12
CA SER A 896 -2.63 -21.94 29.29
C SER A 896 -1.94 -20.74 29.95
N GLN A 897 -0.72 -20.93 30.46
CA GLN A 897 0.23 -19.83 30.56
C GLN A 897 0.66 -19.43 29.14
N PRO A 898 1.00 -18.16 28.88
CA PRO A 898 1.61 -17.79 27.61
C PRO A 898 2.88 -18.63 27.42
N ALA A 899 2.88 -19.50 26.40
CA ALA A 899 4.11 -20.16 26.00
C ALA A 899 5.12 -19.05 25.59
N ASN A 900 6.35 -19.11 26.10
CA ASN A 900 7.48 -18.28 25.67
C ASN A 900 7.60 -16.82 26.20
N LEU A 901 6.97 -16.43 27.33
CA LEU A 901 7.26 -15.14 28.00
C LEU A 901 8.78 -14.92 28.20
N ASN A 902 9.48 -15.96 28.67
CA ASN A 902 10.94 -15.90 28.86
C ASN A 902 11.68 -15.71 27.53
N ALA A 903 11.23 -16.32 26.43
CA ALA A 903 11.87 -16.13 25.14
C ALA A 903 11.66 -14.72 24.58
N LEU A 904 10.52 -14.08 24.90
CA LEU A 904 10.28 -12.68 24.53
C LEU A 904 11.20 -11.74 25.33
N VAL A 905 11.38 -11.99 26.63
CA VAL A 905 12.35 -11.29 27.46
C VAL A 905 13.77 -11.46 26.92
N ASP A 906 14.18 -12.71 26.64
CA ASP A 906 15.48 -13.04 26.08
C ASP A 906 15.70 -12.32 24.73
N ALA A 907 14.69 -12.28 23.86
CA ALA A 907 14.76 -11.59 22.57
C ALA A 907 14.93 -10.07 22.73
N PHE A 908 14.25 -9.44 23.70
CA PHE A 908 14.43 -8.02 24.01
C PHE A 908 15.81 -7.72 24.58
N GLN A 909 16.31 -8.58 25.48
CA GLN A 909 17.66 -8.49 26.04
C GLN A 909 18.72 -8.62 24.95
N GLU A 910 18.58 -9.61 24.04
CA GLU A 910 19.51 -9.84 22.94
C GLU A 910 19.48 -8.70 21.90
N THR A 911 18.30 -8.15 21.61
CA THR A 911 18.12 -7.15 20.53
C THR A 911 18.46 -5.73 20.97
N PHE A 912 18.08 -5.33 22.19
CA PHE A 912 18.17 -3.94 22.66
C PHE A 912 19.10 -3.74 23.87
N ASP A 913 19.69 -4.80 24.43
CA ASP A 913 20.54 -4.74 25.63
C ASP A 913 19.83 -4.09 26.83
N LEU A 914 18.53 -4.37 26.99
CA LEU A 914 17.67 -3.86 28.07
C LEU A 914 17.37 -4.96 29.08
N ASN A 915 17.44 -4.65 30.38
CA ASN A 915 17.12 -5.60 31.44
C ASN A 915 15.60 -5.76 31.66
N LEU A 916 15.22 -6.74 32.50
CA LEU A 916 13.82 -7.05 32.79
C LEU A 916 13.02 -5.82 33.27
N THR A 917 13.55 -5.06 34.23
CA THR A 917 12.88 -3.88 34.78
C THR A 917 12.71 -2.76 33.75
N GLN A 918 13.64 -2.62 32.80
CA GLN A 918 13.56 -1.62 31.73
C GLN A 918 12.46 -1.94 30.71
N ILE A 919 12.25 -3.22 30.38
CA ILE A 919 11.29 -3.63 29.35
C ILE A 919 9.86 -3.84 29.89
N SER A 920 9.69 -3.94 31.22
CA SER A 920 8.42 -4.32 31.84
C SER A 920 7.41 -3.19 32.02
N TYR A 921 7.82 -1.93 31.81
CA TYR A 921 6.93 -0.78 31.92
C TYR A 921 7.05 0.10 30.69
N SER A 922 5.93 0.65 30.22
CA SER A 922 5.94 1.62 29.15
C SER A 922 6.57 2.93 29.61
N LYS A 923 7.58 3.39 28.87
CA LYS A 923 8.38 4.57 29.23
C LYS A 923 7.94 5.79 28.42
N PHE A 924 7.32 6.75 29.08
CA PHE A 924 6.89 7.99 28.44
C PHE A 924 7.83 9.13 28.86
N PRO A 925 8.28 10.00 27.94
CA PRO A 925 8.98 11.24 28.33
C PRO A 925 8.10 12.03 29.29
N ASN A 926 8.66 12.45 30.43
CA ASN A 926 7.87 13.09 31.47
C ASN A 926 7.67 14.58 31.16
N PRO A 927 6.42 15.06 30.97
CA PRO A 927 6.12 16.47 30.77
C PRO A 927 5.95 17.23 32.10
N PHE A 928 5.93 16.53 33.24
CA PHE A 928 5.61 17.08 34.55
C PHE A 928 6.84 17.27 35.46
N THR A 929 8.05 17.13 34.94
CA THR A 929 9.29 17.31 35.72
C THR A 929 9.44 18.75 36.22
N ASN A 930 9.84 18.93 37.48
CA ASN A 930 10.02 20.21 38.17
C ASN A 930 8.78 21.13 38.15
N LEU A 931 7.58 20.56 37.99
CA LEU A 931 6.34 21.33 37.96
C LEU A 931 5.79 21.48 39.38
N SER A 932 5.28 22.65 39.75
CA SER A 932 4.65 22.85 41.07
C SER A 932 3.37 22.02 41.29
N LEU A 933 2.81 21.46 40.21
CA LEU A 933 1.61 20.64 40.17
C LEU A 933 1.93 19.14 40.14
N SER A 934 3.20 18.76 40.30
CA SER A 934 3.64 17.38 40.44
C SER A 934 4.40 17.17 41.74
N THR A 935 4.31 15.96 42.27
CA THR A 935 5.01 15.55 43.51
C THR A 935 5.82 14.27 43.30
N GLY A 936 6.43 13.78 44.38
CA GLY A 936 7.04 12.45 44.40
C GLY A 936 8.14 12.22 43.37
N ASN A 937 8.10 11.05 42.74
CA ASN A 937 9.06 10.67 41.71
C ASN A 937 8.69 11.29 40.36
N THR A 938 7.39 11.48 40.07
CA THR A 938 6.95 12.19 38.86
C THR A 938 7.48 13.63 38.78
N HIS A 939 7.68 14.31 39.91
CA HIS A 939 8.30 15.64 39.92
C HIS A 939 9.79 15.62 39.53
N LYS A 940 10.51 14.53 39.81
CA LYS A 940 11.98 14.47 39.73
C LYS A 940 12.47 13.74 38.48
N SER A 941 11.76 12.69 38.07
CA SER A 941 12.17 11.82 36.97
C SER A 941 11.99 12.51 35.62
N SER A 942 12.86 12.18 34.66
CA SER A 942 12.73 12.55 33.26
C SER A 942 11.76 11.67 32.46
N THR A 943 11.36 10.54 33.03
CA THR A 943 10.50 9.52 32.40
C THR A 943 9.41 9.06 33.36
N LEU A 944 8.24 8.74 32.81
CA LEU A 944 7.12 8.11 33.48
C LEU A 944 7.13 6.62 33.17
N ASN A 945 6.88 5.79 34.18
CA ASN A 945 6.66 4.36 34.03
C ASN A 945 5.15 4.12 34.06
N LEU A 946 4.60 3.62 32.96
CA LEU A 946 3.17 3.39 32.80
C LEU A 946 2.89 1.92 32.53
N VAL A 947 1.78 1.44 33.08
CA VAL A 947 1.27 0.06 32.96
C VAL A 947 -0.24 0.06 32.70
N ASP A 948 -0.81 -1.14 32.57
CA ASP A 948 -2.26 -1.32 32.44
C ASP A 948 -3.02 -0.65 33.58
N GLY A 949 -4.00 0.19 33.25
CA GLY A 949 -4.79 0.96 34.22
C GLY A 949 -5.53 0.08 35.24
N SER A 950 -5.82 -1.17 34.89
CA SER A 950 -6.49 -2.12 35.80
C SER A 950 -5.61 -2.63 36.94
N GLU A 951 -4.29 -2.42 36.89
CA GLU A 951 -3.38 -2.86 37.96
C GLU A 951 -3.61 -2.16 39.30
N THR A 952 -4.28 -1.00 39.29
CA THR A 952 -4.67 -0.27 40.51
C THR A 952 -5.90 -0.86 41.22
N GLY A 953 -6.48 -1.96 40.72
CA GLY A 953 -7.70 -2.52 41.30
C GLY A 953 -9.00 -2.00 40.70
N GLN A 954 -8.92 -1.13 39.69
CA GLN A 954 -10.06 -0.48 39.04
C GLN A 954 -10.14 -0.87 37.55
N THR A 955 -10.68 -2.05 37.23
CA THR A 955 -10.71 -2.54 35.84
C THR A 955 -11.77 -1.86 34.95
N ILE A 956 -12.76 -1.17 35.54
CA ILE A 956 -13.76 -0.41 34.78
C ILE A 956 -13.30 1.05 34.72
N PRO A 957 -13.01 1.61 33.53
CA PRO A 957 -12.35 2.92 33.39
C PRO A 957 -13.30 4.11 33.67
N LEU A 958 -13.71 4.28 34.91
CA LEU A 958 -14.68 5.32 35.33
C LEU A 958 -14.01 6.61 35.84
N TRP A 959 -12.79 6.52 36.37
CA TRP A 959 -12.04 7.62 36.99
C TRP A 959 -12.09 8.95 36.24
N GLY A 960 -11.79 8.98 34.94
CA GLY A 960 -11.88 10.19 34.13
C GLY A 960 -13.32 10.70 33.98
N GLN A 961 -14.32 9.82 33.82
CA GLN A 961 -15.70 10.22 33.59
C GLN A 961 -16.39 10.80 34.84
N ILE A 962 -16.02 10.31 36.02
CA ILE A 962 -16.63 10.74 37.30
C ILE A 962 -16.06 12.07 37.83
N GLN A 963 -15.15 12.69 37.08
CA GLN A 963 -14.58 13.98 37.47
C GLN A 963 -15.67 15.06 37.43
N PRO A 964 -15.80 15.89 38.49
CA PRO A 964 -16.80 16.96 38.52
C PRO A 964 -16.74 17.93 37.34
N ALA A 965 -15.55 18.09 36.73
CA ALA A 965 -15.36 18.92 35.55
C ALA A 965 -16.09 18.41 34.30
N ARG A 966 -16.30 17.08 34.16
CA ARG A 966 -17.03 16.48 33.04
C ARG A 966 -18.53 16.39 33.28
N ASN A 967 -18.98 16.45 34.54
CA ASN A 967 -20.38 16.51 34.95
C ASN A 967 -21.25 15.47 34.21
N VAL A 968 -20.81 14.22 34.21
CA VAL A 968 -21.51 13.10 33.56
C VAL A 968 -22.74 12.73 34.38
N ASP A 969 -23.87 12.54 33.71
CA ASP A 969 -25.18 12.26 34.30
C ASP A 969 -25.49 10.77 34.39
N PHE A 970 -25.08 10.01 33.37
CA PHE A 970 -25.38 8.60 33.22
C PHE A 970 -24.21 7.87 32.55
N ILE A 971 -23.79 6.75 33.15
CA ILE A 971 -22.70 5.92 32.66
C ILE A 971 -23.15 4.47 32.53
N ILE A 972 -22.86 3.87 31.38
CA ILE A 972 -22.96 2.43 31.18
C ILE A 972 -21.60 1.80 31.49
N ALA A 973 -21.52 1.02 32.57
CA ALA A 973 -20.33 0.29 32.99
C ALA A 973 -20.43 -1.18 32.56
N TRP A 974 -19.61 -1.56 31.59
CA TRP A 974 -19.50 -2.94 31.10
C TRP A 974 -18.35 -3.67 31.77
N ASP A 975 -18.65 -4.80 32.40
CA ASP A 975 -17.70 -5.57 33.20
C ASP A 975 -17.49 -6.99 32.63
N ASP A 976 -16.29 -7.22 32.10
CA ASP A 976 -15.77 -8.53 31.69
C ASP A 976 -14.38 -8.76 32.29
N SER A 977 -14.27 -8.51 33.60
CA SER A 977 -13.02 -8.58 34.37
C SER A 977 -12.63 -10.00 34.77
N GLN A 978 -13.58 -10.94 34.84
CA GLN A 978 -13.35 -12.37 35.11
C GLN A 978 -12.83 -12.70 36.53
N ASP A 979 -13.39 -12.02 37.54
CA ASP A 979 -12.95 -12.04 38.94
C ASP A 979 -13.41 -13.23 39.80
N ALA A 980 -14.42 -13.98 39.36
CA ALA A 980 -15.08 -15.03 40.13
C ALA A 980 -14.45 -16.40 39.86
N ASP A 981 -13.82 -16.97 40.89
CA ASP A 981 -13.31 -18.34 40.84
C ASP A 981 -14.44 -19.38 40.97
N PRO A 982 -14.31 -20.58 40.35
CA PRO A 982 -13.21 -21.03 39.50
C PRO A 982 -13.45 -20.79 38.00
N TYR A 983 -14.63 -20.29 37.63
CA TYR A 983 -15.10 -20.25 36.24
C TYR A 983 -14.87 -18.91 35.52
N SER A 984 -14.16 -17.96 36.12
CA SER A 984 -13.78 -16.69 35.47
C SER A 984 -14.99 -15.84 35.04
N TRP A 985 -16.07 -15.85 35.83
CA TRP A 985 -17.20 -14.93 35.70
C TRP A 985 -16.95 -13.63 36.47
N ASN A 986 -17.87 -12.67 36.45
CA ASN A 986 -17.73 -11.39 37.15
C ASN A 986 -18.36 -11.43 38.55
N ASN A 987 -17.74 -10.75 39.53
CA ASN A 987 -18.24 -10.68 40.91
C ASN A 987 -18.53 -9.26 41.42
N GLY A 988 -18.30 -8.22 40.60
CA GLY A 988 -18.53 -6.81 40.95
C GLY A 988 -17.44 -6.14 41.80
N THR A 989 -16.33 -6.83 42.11
CA THR A 989 -15.24 -6.28 42.95
C THR A 989 -14.65 -4.99 42.38
N ASN A 990 -14.49 -4.91 41.05
CA ASN A 990 -13.84 -3.76 40.43
C ASN A 990 -14.69 -2.47 40.49
N LEU A 991 -16.01 -2.59 40.33
CA LEU A 991 -16.91 -1.44 40.52
C LEU A 991 -16.90 -0.96 41.99
N TYR A 992 -16.86 -1.90 42.94
CA TYR A 992 -16.74 -1.61 44.36
C TYR A 992 -15.42 -0.89 44.69
N ASN A 993 -14.30 -1.31 44.11
CA ASN A 993 -13.00 -0.67 44.29
C ASN A 993 -12.99 0.78 43.79
N THR A 994 -13.62 1.07 42.64
CA THR A 994 -13.80 2.45 42.16
C THR A 994 -14.61 3.27 43.15
N TYR A 995 -15.67 2.72 43.75
CA TYR A 995 -16.41 3.39 44.82
C TYR A 995 -15.54 3.71 46.02
N LEU A 996 -14.73 2.75 46.50
CA LEU A 996 -13.83 2.98 47.63
C LEU A 996 -12.83 4.11 47.34
N ALA A 997 -12.25 4.12 46.14
CA ALA A 997 -11.33 5.16 45.70
C ALA A 997 -12.04 6.53 45.61
N ALA A 998 -13.22 6.60 44.98
CA ALA A 998 -13.99 7.83 44.86
C ALA A 998 -14.43 8.38 46.24
N ASN A 999 -14.83 7.50 47.16
CA ASN A 999 -15.19 7.89 48.53
C ASN A 999 -13.99 8.43 49.31
N ALA A 1000 -12.81 7.83 49.14
CA ALA A 1000 -11.57 8.28 49.79
C ALA A 1000 -11.10 9.65 49.29
N THR A 1001 -11.33 9.97 48.01
CA THR A 1001 -10.95 11.25 47.39
C THR A 1001 -12.05 12.31 47.42
N GLY A 1002 -13.28 11.94 47.82
CA GLY A 1002 -14.43 12.83 47.87
C GLY A 1002 -15.05 13.13 46.50
N LEU A 1003 -14.84 12.26 45.50
CA LEU A 1003 -15.46 12.36 44.19
C LEU A 1003 -16.93 11.90 44.22
N PRO A 1004 -17.84 12.55 43.50
CA PRO A 1004 -19.25 12.17 43.42
C PRO A 1004 -19.42 10.86 42.65
N PHE A 1005 -19.86 9.81 43.33
CA PHE A 1005 -20.06 8.48 42.76
C PHE A 1005 -21.17 7.73 43.52
N PRO A 1006 -21.89 6.79 42.89
CA PRO A 1006 -22.83 5.93 43.62
C PRO A 1006 -22.14 5.10 44.71
N ILE A 1007 -22.84 4.84 45.80
CA ILE A 1007 -22.42 3.80 46.74
C ILE A 1007 -22.62 2.45 46.05
N ILE A 1008 -21.59 1.62 46.09
CA ILE A 1008 -21.60 0.28 45.52
C ILE A 1008 -21.52 -0.74 46.66
N PRO A 1009 -22.36 -1.78 46.69
CA PRO A 1009 -22.28 -2.81 47.72
C PRO A 1009 -21.07 -3.74 47.51
N SER A 1010 -20.74 -4.54 48.52
CA SER A 1010 -19.64 -5.51 48.43
C SER A 1010 -19.89 -6.54 47.32
N SER A 1011 -18.82 -7.19 46.83
CA SER A 1011 -18.95 -8.28 45.85
C SER A 1011 -19.82 -9.44 46.34
N ARG A 1012 -19.90 -9.67 47.66
CA ARG A 1012 -20.82 -10.68 48.24
C ARG A 1012 -22.27 -10.32 48.00
N THR A 1013 -22.63 -9.08 48.29
CA THR A 1013 -23.98 -8.57 48.02
C THR A 1013 -24.29 -8.57 46.52
N MET A 1014 -23.34 -8.13 45.68
CA MET A 1014 -23.47 -8.16 44.21
C MET A 1014 -23.80 -9.57 43.68
N MET A 1015 -23.12 -10.60 44.19
CA MET A 1015 -23.37 -11.99 43.80
C MET A 1015 -24.66 -12.56 44.40
N ASN A 1016 -24.91 -12.37 45.71
CA ASN A 1016 -26.08 -12.92 46.39
C ASN A 1016 -27.40 -12.36 45.84
N LEU A 1017 -27.38 -11.11 45.35
CA LEU A 1017 -28.53 -10.44 44.74
C LEU A 1017 -28.55 -10.56 43.20
N ASN A 1018 -27.65 -11.36 42.61
CA ASN A 1018 -27.55 -11.61 41.17
C ASN A 1018 -27.30 -10.37 40.28
N TYR A 1019 -26.73 -9.29 40.81
CA TYR A 1019 -26.39 -8.09 40.04
C TYR A 1019 -25.26 -8.30 39.03
N THR A 1020 -24.57 -9.44 39.09
CA THR A 1020 -23.55 -9.84 38.10
C THR A 1020 -24.12 -10.67 36.96
N LEU A 1021 -25.39 -11.09 37.06
CA LEU A 1021 -26.10 -11.86 36.02
C LEU A 1021 -27.20 -11.02 35.35
N HIS A 1022 -27.62 -9.93 35.98
CA HIS A 1022 -28.65 -9.04 35.46
C HIS A 1022 -28.21 -7.57 35.57
N PRO A 1023 -28.58 -6.71 34.60
CA PRO A 1023 -28.31 -5.28 34.65
C PRO A 1023 -28.85 -4.62 35.91
N GLN A 1024 -28.07 -3.72 36.51
CA GLN A 1024 -28.41 -3.06 37.77
C GLN A 1024 -28.02 -1.58 37.75
N PHE A 1025 -28.94 -0.70 38.17
CA PHE A 1025 -28.64 0.73 38.36
C PHE A 1025 -28.18 1.03 39.78
N PHE A 1026 -27.19 1.93 39.88
CA PHE A 1026 -26.70 2.50 41.12
C PHE A 1026 -26.79 4.04 41.06
N GLY A 1027 -27.11 4.66 42.20
CA GLY A 1027 -27.16 6.10 42.35
C GLY A 1027 -28.48 6.78 41.96
N CYS A 1028 -29.57 6.03 41.70
CA CYS A 1028 -30.87 6.65 41.39
C CYS A 1028 -31.49 7.37 42.61
N ASP A 1029 -31.12 6.94 43.83
CA ASP A 1029 -31.33 7.70 45.05
C ASP A 1029 -30.08 8.53 45.37
N ALA A 1030 -30.23 9.85 45.42
CA ALA A 1030 -29.15 10.79 45.74
C ALA A 1030 -28.54 10.55 47.15
N THR A 1031 -29.30 9.97 48.07
CA THR A 1031 -28.81 9.64 49.42
C THR A 1031 -27.84 8.46 49.43
N LEU A 1032 -27.86 7.62 48.40
CA LEU A 1032 -26.97 6.47 48.20
C LEU A 1032 -25.78 6.83 47.29
N THR A 1033 -25.19 8.00 47.51
CA THR A 1033 -24.02 8.50 46.80
C THR A 1033 -22.95 8.94 47.80
N THR A 1034 -21.68 8.97 47.37
CA THR A 1034 -20.55 9.40 48.21
C THR A 1034 -20.69 10.85 48.71
N THR A 1035 -21.40 11.69 47.96
CA THR A 1035 -21.65 13.10 48.31
C THR A 1035 -23.01 13.36 48.95
N GLY A 1036 -23.91 12.38 48.95
CA GLY A 1036 -25.29 12.53 49.44
C GLY A 1036 -26.15 13.47 48.60
N ASP A 1037 -25.82 13.64 47.32
CA ASP A 1037 -26.52 14.52 46.38
C ASP A 1037 -26.59 13.93 44.96
N ASP A 1038 -27.22 14.67 44.04
CA ASP A 1038 -27.45 14.25 42.66
C ASP A 1038 -26.29 14.58 41.70
N ARG A 1039 -25.14 15.03 42.22
CA ARG A 1039 -23.94 15.26 41.39
C ARG A 1039 -23.29 13.97 40.92
N ALA A 1040 -23.55 12.85 41.59
CA ALA A 1040 -23.06 11.55 41.15
C ALA A 1040 -23.84 11.07 39.92
N PRO A 1041 -23.17 10.51 38.90
CA PRO A 1041 -23.85 9.89 37.77
C PRO A 1041 -24.69 8.71 38.24
N ILE A 1042 -25.75 8.41 37.51
CA ILE A 1042 -26.37 7.08 37.60
C ILE A 1042 -25.45 6.11 36.84
N VAL A 1043 -25.10 4.99 37.47
CA VAL A 1043 -24.27 3.96 36.84
C VAL A 1043 -25.12 2.73 36.56
N LEU A 1044 -25.27 2.38 35.29
CA LEU A 1044 -25.80 1.10 34.85
C LEU A 1044 -24.66 0.09 34.79
N TYR A 1045 -24.62 -0.83 35.75
CA TYR A 1045 -23.70 -1.95 35.75
C TYR A 1045 -24.28 -3.10 34.93
N MET A 1046 -23.51 -3.56 33.95
CA MET A 1046 -23.79 -4.79 33.19
C MET A 1046 -22.52 -5.61 33.12
N ALA A 1047 -22.62 -6.88 33.47
CA ALA A 1047 -21.50 -7.81 33.41
C ALA A 1047 -21.70 -8.86 32.32
N ASN A 1048 -20.59 -9.34 31.75
CA ASN A 1048 -20.61 -10.51 30.88
C ASN A 1048 -21.17 -11.71 31.66
N ALA A 1049 -22.27 -12.28 31.16
CA ALA A 1049 -23.04 -13.36 31.76
C ALA A 1049 -23.61 -14.26 30.66
N PRO A 1050 -23.89 -15.55 30.93
CA PRO A 1050 -24.29 -16.47 29.89
C PRO A 1050 -25.79 -16.35 29.57
N TYR A 1051 -26.19 -15.46 28.66
CA TYR A 1051 -27.58 -15.32 28.24
C TYR A 1051 -27.96 -16.39 27.22
N SER A 1052 -27.31 -16.35 26.05
CA SER A 1052 -27.49 -17.31 24.95
C SER A 1052 -26.26 -18.21 24.74
N ALA A 1053 -25.09 -17.81 25.24
CA ALA A 1053 -23.84 -18.56 25.08
C ALA A 1053 -22.94 -18.43 26.31
N TYR A 1054 -22.04 -19.40 26.51
CA TYR A 1054 -21.00 -19.32 27.53
C TYR A 1054 -19.79 -18.59 26.96
N THR A 1055 -19.60 -17.33 27.39
CA THR A 1055 -18.62 -16.38 26.83
C THR A 1055 -17.50 -16.01 27.79
N ASN A 1056 -17.30 -16.77 28.87
CA ASN A 1056 -16.23 -16.61 29.86
C ASN A 1056 -14.88 -17.16 29.33
N PHE A 1057 -14.50 -16.74 28.12
CA PHE A 1057 -13.27 -17.15 27.45
C PHE A 1057 -12.03 -16.51 28.08
N SER A 1058 -10.89 -17.19 27.96
CA SER A 1058 -9.63 -16.68 28.46
C SER A 1058 -9.28 -15.35 27.79
N PHE A 1059 -8.87 -14.35 28.58
CA PHE A 1059 -8.37 -13.07 28.06
C PHE A 1059 -7.18 -13.20 27.08
N TRP A 1060 -6.45 -14.34 27.12
CA TRP A 1060 -5.33 -14.70 26.25
C TRP A 1060 -5.72 -15.58 25.05
N GLN A 1061 -7.01 -15.76 24.78
CA GLN A 1061 -7.44 -16.44 23.57
C GLN A 1061 -7.17 -15.54 22.35
N THR A 1062 -5.99 -15.70 21.75
CA THR A 1062 -5.51 -14.88 20.63
C THR A 1062 -6.05 -15.30 19.26
N GLU A 1063 -6.68 -16.48 19.19
CA GLU A 1063 -7.39 -17.00 18.02
C GLU A 1063 -8.85 -17.29 18.38
N THR A 1064 -9.79 -16.80 17.58
CA THR A 1064 -11.23 -16.94 17.79
C THR A 1064 -11.88 -17.16 16.43
N SER A 1065 -12.67 -18.22 16.28
CA SER A 1065 -13.39 -18.45 15.03
C SER A 1065 -14.45 -17.37 14.80
N ARG A 1066 -14.77 -17.06 13.54
CA ARG A 1066 -15.84 -16.08 13.26
C ARG A 1066 -17.20 -16.52 13.83
N GLU A 1067 -17.45 -17.82 13.94
CA GLU A 1067 -18.65 -18.39 14.56
C GLU A 1067 -18.68 -18.08 16.06
N GLN A 1068 -17.58 -18.35 16.78
CA GLN A 1068 -17.45 -18.04 18.20
C GLN A 1068 -17.58 -16.54 18.48
N MET A 1069 -16.94 -15.70 17.66
CA MET A 1069 -17.09 -14.24 17.75
C MET A 1069 -18.54 -13.80 17.55
N GLY A 1070 -19.24 -14.40 16.58
CA GLY A 1070 -20.66 -14.16 16.34
C GLY A 1070 -21.51 -14.48 17.56
N GLU A 1071 -21.26 -15.61 18.23
CA GLU A 1071 -21.93 -16.00 19.48
C GLU A 1071 -21.66 -15.01 20.62
N ILE A 1072 -20.41 -14.54 20.76
CA ILE A 1072 -20.06 -13.52 21.76
C ILE A 1072 -20.89 -12.25 21.54
N PHE A 1073 -20.98 -11.77 20.29
CA PHE A 1073 -21.74 -10.56 19.98
C PHE A 1073 -23.24 -10.74 20.20
N VAL A 1074 -23.80 -11.91 19.87
CA VAL A 1074 -25.21 -12.21 20.13
C VAL A 1074 -25.47 -12.23 21.64
N ASN A 1075 -24.61 -12.88 22.43
CA ASN A 1075 -24.75 -12.93 23.88
C ASN A 1075 -24.67 -11.54 24.52
N SER A 1076 -23.69 -10.71 24.11
CA SER A 1076 -23.61 -9.32 24.56
C SER A 1076 -24.84 -8.50 24.17
N PHE A 1077 -25.36 -8.71 22.95
CA PHE A 1077 -26.58 -8.07 22.49
C PHE A 1077 -27.80 -8.49 23.33
N ASP A 1078 -27.91 -9.77 23.69
CA ASP A 1078 -28.96 -10.29 24.56
C ASP A 1078 -28.87 -9.73 25.98
N ILE A 1079 -27.67 -9.56 26.56
CA ILE A 1079 -27.51 -8.93 27.89
C ILE A 1079 -28.08 -7.51 27.88
N VAL A 1080 -27.67 -6.70 26.89
CA VAL A 1080 -28.04 -5.28 26.79
C VAL A 1080 -29.53 -5.09 26.48
N THR A 1081 -30.11 -5.98 25.67
CA THR A 1081 -31.53 -5.90 25.28
C THR A 1081 -32.46 -6.68 26.20
N GLN A 1082 -31.93 -7.31 27.25
CA GLN A 1082 -32.68 -8.27 28.09
C GLN A 1082 -33.35 -9.37 27.24
N ALA A 1083 -32.56 -9.95 26.35
CA ALA A 1083 -32.92 -10.95 25.36
C ALA A 1083 -34.09 -10.51 24.47
N ASN A 1084 -33.89 -9.40 23.76
CA ASN A 1084 -34.92 -8.81 22.90
C ASN A 1084 -36.23 -8.48 23.65
N GLY A 1085 -36.09 -8.01 24.89
CA GLY A 1085 -37.21 -7.71 25.79
C GLY A 1085 -38.01 -8.93 26.26
N SER A 1086 -37.53 -10.16 26.04
CA SER A 1086 -38.25 -11.37 26.46
C SER A 1086 -38.29 -11.54 27.98
N TRP A 1087 -37.26 -11.02 28.67
CA TRP A 1087 -37.19 -11.04 30.14
C TRP A 1087 -38.01 -9.91 30.76
N ASP A 1088 -37.84 -8.69 30.26
CA ASP A 1088 -38.65 -7.54 30.65
C ASP A 1088 -38.90 -6.66 29.42
N GLY A 1089 -40.17 -6.56 29.01
CA GLY A 1089 -40.58 -5.79 27.84
C GLY A 1089 -40.44 -4.28 28.02
N GLU A 1090 -40.25 -3.80 29.25
CA GLU A 1090 -40.05 -2.38 29.57
C GLU A 1090 -38.59 -2.01 29.86
N TRP A 1091 -37.64 -2.94 29.65
CA TRP A 1091 -36.23 -2.71 29.97
C TRP A 1091 -35.61 -1.52 29.18
N ALA A 1092 -35.93 -1.41 27.89
CA ALA A 1092 -35.41 -0.33 27.06
C ALA A 1092 -35.88 1.05 27.57
N GLU A 1093 -37.13 1.13 28.02
CA GLU A 1093 -37.73 2.30 28.66
C GLU A 1093 -36.98 2.66 29.95
N CYS A 1094 -36.61 1.67 30.77
CA CYS A 1094 -35.82 1.90 31.99
C CYS A 1094 -34.44 2.49 31.70
N MET A 1095 -33.76 2.07 30.63
CA MET A 1095 -32.51 2.71 30.18
C MET A 1095 -32.74 4.15 29.72
N GLY A 1096 -33.86 4.43 29.04
CA GLY A 1096 -34.27 5.80 28.69
C GLY A 1096 -34.50 6.69 29.91
N CYS A 1097 -35.18 6.15 30.94
CA CYS A 1097 -35.40 6.85 32.20
C CYS A 1097 -34.08 7.21 32.89
N ALA A 1098 -33.11 6.30 32.94
CA ALA A 1098 -31.78 6.58 33.48
C ALA A 1098 -31.04 7.67 32.68
N ALA A 1099 -31.15 7.66 31.35
CA ALA A 1099 -30.50 8.64 30.47
C ALA A 1099 -31.00 10.08 30.68
N VAL A 1100 -32.27 10.27 31.09
CA VAL A 1100 -32.86 11.60 31.29
C VAL A 1100 -32.86 12.06 32.74
N GLU A 1101 -32.85 11.14 33.71
CA GLU A 1101 -33.15 11.39 35.13
C GLU A 1101 -32.44 12.62 35.73
N ARG A 1102 -31.11 12.69 35.63
CA ARG A 1102 -30.33 13.81 36.22
C ARG A 1102 -30.62 15.16 35.58
N SER A 1103 -31.05 15.16 34.31
CA SER A 1103 -31.37 16.38 33.59
C SER A 1103 -32.81 16.87 33.81
N LEU A 1104 -33.74 16.00 34.23
CA LEU A 1104 -35.15 16.35 34.43
C LEU A 1104 -35.30 17.52 35.42
N ALA A 1105 -34.66 17.43 36.57
CA ALA A 1105 -34.68 18.49 37.58
C ALA A 1105 -34.10 19.81 37.04
N ARG A 1106 -33.03 19.75 36.23
CA ARG A 1106 -32.38 20.93 35.64
C ARG A 1106 -33.26 21.65 34.63
N VAL A 1107 -34.17 20.92 33.97
CA VAL A 1107 -35.16 21.49 33.04
C VAL A 1107 -36.54 21.73 33.68
N GLY A 1108 -36.67 21.52 34.99
CA GLY A 1108 -37.91 21.75 35.73
C GLY A 1108 -39.03 20.77 35.34
N MET A 1109 -38.67 19.51 35.08
CA MET A 1109 -39.60 18.39 34.88
C MET A 1109 -39.47 17.39 36.04
N GLU A 1110 -40.58 16.76 36.39
CA GLU A 1110 -40.61 15.72 37.42
C GLU A 1110 -40.44 14.33 36.81
N ARG A 1111 -39.91 13.39 37.60
CA ARG A 1111 -39.81 11.98 37.21
C ARG A 1111 -41.20 11.41 36.96
N THR A 1112 -41.34 10.67 35.87
CA THR A 1112 -42.63 10.05 35.50
C THR A 1112 -42.91 8.80 36.33
N ARG A 1113 -44.16 8.32 36.29
CA ARG A 1113 -44.55 7.11 37.03
C ARG A 1113 -43.89 5.87 36.42
N GLN A 1114 -43.79 5.79 35.10
CA GLN A 1114 -43.12 4.68 34.43
C GLN A 1114 -41.64 4.61 34.82
N CYS A 1115 -40.95 5.77 34.82
CA CYS A 1115 -39.56 5.83 35.28
C CYS A 1115 -39.38 5.49 36.76
N GLN A 1116 -40.33 5.89 37.61
CA GLN A 1116 -40.34 5.51 39.02
C GLN A 1116 -40.45 3.98 39.19
N GLN A 1117 -41.32 3.32 38.43
CA GLN A 1117 -41.47 1.85 38.45
C GLN A 1117 -40.22 1.13 37.92
N CYS A 1118 -39.55 1.70 36.92
CA CYS A 1118 -38.26 1.20 36.46
C CYS A 1118 -37.20 1.21 37.57
N PHE A 1119 -37.05 2.32 38.29
CA PHE A 1119 -36.08 2.41 39.38
C PHE A 1119 -36.47 1.58 40.61
N GLU A 1120 -37.75 1.36 40.88
CA GLU A 1120 -38.19 0.43 41.93
C GLU A 1120 -37.80 -1.04 41.62
N ARG A 1121 -37.67 -1.40 40.34
CA ARG A 1121 -37.26 -2.75 39.91
C ARG A 1121 -35.75 -2.92 39.81
N TYR A 1122 -35.08 -1.96 39.17
CA TYR A 1122 -33.70 -2.10 38.73
C TYR A 1122 -32.71 -1.20 39.46
N CYS A 1123 -33.16 -0.31 40.35
CA CYS A 1123 -32.23 0.50 41.15
C CYS A 1123 -31.96 -0.15 42.49
N TRP A 1124 -30.70 -0.08 42.92
CA TRP A 1124 -30.31 -0.63 44.20
C TRP A 1124 -30.82 0.28 45.32
N ASP A 1125 -31.53 -0.32 46.27
CA ASP A 1125 -32.23 0.37 47.36
C ASP A 1125 -31.43 0.42 48.68
N GLY A 1126 -30.16 0.00 48.64
CA GLY A 1126 -29.31 -0.09 49.83
C GLY A 1126 -29.37 -1.44 50.56
N THR A 1127 -30.11 -2.42 50.04
CA THR A 1127 -30.15 -3.78 50.60
C THR A 1127 -28.78 -4.46 50.55
N LEU A 1128 -28.41 -5.14 51.65
CA LEU A 1128 -27.13 -5.84 51.79
C LEU A 1128 -27.35 -7.33 52.10
N ASP A 1129 -26.56 -8.19 51.46
CA ASP A 1129 -26.49 -9.63 51.73
C ASP A 1129 -25.03 -10.10 51.75
N GLU A 1130 -24.45 -10.12 52.95
CA GLU A 1130 -23.03 -10.41 53.17
C GLU A 1130 -22.73 -11.89 53.44
N ARG A 1131 -23.71 -12.78 53.18
CA ARG A 1131 -23.50 -14.24 53.25
C ARG A 1131 -22.45 -14.67 52.25
N ASP A 1132 -21.79 -15.79 52.52
CA ASP A 1132 -20.86 -16.39 51.56
C ASP A 1132 -21.65 -16.87 50.32
N PRO A 1133 -21.41 -16.29 49.13
CA PRO A 1133 -22.17 -16.59 47.93
C PRO A 1133 -21.87 -17.98 47.34
N GLY A 1134 -20.79 -18.64 47.79
CA GLY A 1134 -20.34 -19.91 47.22
C GLY A 1134 -19.77 -19.73 45.81
N VAL A 1135 -19.84 -20.79 45.00
CA VAL A 1135 -19.30 -20.81 43.63
C VAL A 1135 -20.30 -20.26 42.63
N LEU A 1136 -19.88 -19.30 41.81
CA LEU A 1136 -20.68 -18.73 40.72
C LEU A 1136 -20.68 -19.65 39.50
N ASP A 1137 -21.69 -20.50 39.38
CA ASP A 1137 -21.89 -21.47 38.27
C ASP A 1137 -23.25 -21.26 37.56
N PRO A 1138 -23.39 -20.19 36.76
CA PRO A 1138 -24.64 -19.86 36.09
C PRO A 1138 -24.98 -20.82 34.93
N THR A 1139 -26.27 -21.07 34.73
CA THR A 1139 -26.82 -21.69 33.51
C THR A 1139 -27.14 -20.63 32.46
N LEU A 1140 -27.34 -21.04 31.19
CA LEU A 1140 -27.85 -20.11 30.18
C LEU A 1140 -29.17 -19.48 30.65
N VAL A 1141 -29.28 -18.16 30.56
CA VAL A 1141 -30.48 -17.43 30.98
C VAL A 1141 -31.66 -17.75 30.05
N LEU A 1142 -31.41 -17.92 28.75
CA LEU A 1142 -32.44 -18.22 27.74
C LEU A 1142 -32.76 -19.70 27.58
N ASP A 1143 -31.84 -20.59 27.96
CA ASP A 1143 -32.09 -22.03 28.00
C ASP A 1143 -31.49 -22.69 29.25
N PRO A 1144 -32.13 -22.52 30.43
CA PRO A 1144 -31.61 -23.07 31.68
C PRO A 1144 -31.48 -24.59 31.71
N GLY A 1145 -32.13 -25.30 30.77
CA GLY A 1145 -32.04 -26.75 30.63
C GLY A 1145 -30.71 -27.22 30.03
N VAL A 1146 -30.02 -26.34 29.29
CA VAL A 1146 -28.75 -26.62 28.65
C VAL A 1146 -27.61 -26.24 29.59
N LYS A 1147 -26.99 -27.27 30.19
CA LYS A 1147 -25.77 -27.10 30.98
C LYS A 1147 -24.55 -26.91 30.09
N PHE A 1148 -23.50 -26.27 30.62
CA PHE A 1148 -22.23 -26.06 29.93
C PHE A 1148 -21.71 -27.31 29.19
N GLY A 1149 -21.71 -28.49 29.81
CA GLY A 1149 -21.22 -29.72 29.17
C GLY A 1149 -22.01 -30.14 27.93
N LEU A 1150 -23.32 -29.83 27.86
CA LEU A 1150 -24.15 -30.08 26.68
C LEU A 1150 -23.94 -28.99 25.63
N TRP A 1151 -23.87 -27.73 26.06
CA TRP A 1151 -23.61 -26.59 25.18
C TRP A 1151 -22.24 -26.70 24.49
N ASN A 1152 -21.19 -27.05 25.24
CA ASN A 1152 -19.84 -27.23 24.73
C ASN A 1152 -19.75 -28.43 23.75
N ALA A 1153 -20.60 -29.44 23.91
CA ALA A 1153 -20.64 -30.57 22.97
C ALA A 1153 -21.21 -30.16 21.59
N THR A 1154 -22.06 -29.13 21.52
CA THR A 1154 -22.62 -28.59 20.27
C THR A 1154 -21.84 -27.40 19.73
N ASN A 1155 -21.06 -26.72 20.57
CA ASN A 1155 -20.25 -25.54 20.23
C ASN A 1155 -18.81 -25.74 20.76
N PRO A 1156 -18.02 -26.65 20.15
CA PRO A 1156 -16.71 -27.02 20.69
C PRO A 1156 -15.66 -25.96 20.32
N TYR A 1157 -15.45 -25.01 21.22
CA TYR A 1157 -14.39 -23.99 21.14
C TYR A 1157 -13.27 -24.24 22.16
#